data_AF-A0A815UB84-F1
#
_entry.id   AF-A0A815UB84-F1
#
_cell.length_a   1.000
_cell.length_b   1.000
_cell.length_c   1.000
_cell.angle_alpha   90.00
_cell.angle_beta   90.00
_cell.angle_gamma   90.00
#
_symmetry.space_group_name_H-M   'P 1'
#
loop_
_entity.id
_entity.type
_entity.pdbx_description
1 polymer ?
#
loop_
_entity_poly.entity_id
_entity_poly.type
_entity_poly.pdbx_seq_one_letter_code
_entity_poly.pdbx_strand_id
1 'polypeptide(L)'
;MLFIYFLTFLVIVFVDSYKWSDLDIPSEHSTYFFTSNPSIHAQCLADKDQCPYYEQAQNLPSPNVACWGYEPDCKNIAPLVQCLEDSRGWTKTKEEQLTQFWRTADFGYIAEKRKELREMCSPSPSSSLECVDHLRFCRARNIYIDFRHTETSKHHNRYREDILKFGDIGGYCKLHHDDFMKNGDHKSPLQSWFSELQVFKEINETDSFQCDLTITKPTIFIKLDSGYNMYHHFCDFINLYVSQHMNNTFTKDVQIILWDTSSNDYWSFFSSTWNAFTSNQLIHIKEFEGKRVCFENVVFSFLARMFFGFYYNMPLVPGCTQTSLFRSFQQYLIHRLRIPQLGPLKSNQIRITLLNRTTQFRQILNVNEIVEHLRNISSNGNNDYLINVVDYNINMPFIQQLNITHNTDIFMGMHGAGLTHLLFLPDWATIFEIHNCEDKDCYQDLARLRGVKYFTWENEEKAYPQDEGKHPTLGTPHKKFTNYAFDKHEFAHIIMADDDSMSDDDQLDIPDNTKHISSIRLGQVDIDCWFHSPYIDAEEGSSEKDRTIEKLYICEQCLRYFLNNRKYRQHTNECTRRHPPGRKIYEHPDGLSVYEVDGTAAQLYCQCLCLLAKLFLERKTIYFDVEPFLFYVLVEADKRNKNLQHIIGYFSKEKLSDEFYNLACLMVLPHRQRHGFGRFLIALSYELTKLEKKTGSPEKPLSALGQMTYKSYWHSTILAKLEEYRRLQMHVPVSQLSLDTGICLEDVVQTLVDLRLAHTVNATNEITFKPHELRHRRRQQNQCDNNNNHIDSSSVLIVNEDILRSALTRHSTGNLSPPNNQHLFDPSYLRLISRR
;
A
#
# COMPACT_ATOMS: atom_id res chain seq x y z
N MET A 1 8.96 65.62 -58.33
CA MET A 1 7.74 65.48 -57.51
C MET A 1 7.80 64.13 -56.82
N LEU A 2 7.95 64.15 -55.49
CA LEU A 2 7.89 62.97 -54.62
C LEU A 2 6.46 62.41 -54.60
N PHE A 3 6.32 61.09 -54.65
CA PHE A 3 5.20 60.40 -54.00
C PHE A 3 5.75 59.17 -53.28
N ILE A 4 5.73 59.25 -51.95
CA ILE A 4 6.00 58.16 -51.01
C ILE A 4 4.63 57.55 -50.68
N TYR A 5 4.43 56.27 -50.96
CA TYR A 5 3.35 55.48 -50.38
C TYR A 5 3.96 54.54 -49.34
N PHE A 6 3.73 54.86 -48.06
CA PHE A 6 3.91 53.95 -46.94
C PHE A 6 2.70 53.01 -46.89
N LEU A 7 2.93 51.71 -47.07
CA LEU A 7 1.95 50.66 -46.78
C LEU A 7 2.27 50.10 -45.39
N THR A 8 1.46 50.45 -44.41
CA THR A 8 1.47 49.86 -43.07
C THR A 8 0.87 48.46 -43.15
N PHE A 9 1.71 47.42 -43.00
CA PHE A 9 1.26 46.06 -42.77
C PHE A 9 0.77 45.96 -41.32
N LEU A 10 -0.55 45.95 -41.13
CA LEU A 10 -1.17 45.61 -39.86
C LEU A 10 -1.07 44.08 -39.71
N VAL A 11 -0.10 43.60 -38.93
CA VAL A 11 -0.07 42.20 -38.50
C VAL A 11 -1.18 42.03 -37.48
N ILE A 12 -2.34 41.56 -37.95
CA ILE A 12 -3.39 41.04 -37.08
C ILE A 12 -2.85 39.73 -36.51
N VAL A 13 -2.24 39.80 -35.32
CA VAL A 13 -1.99 38.61 -34.50
C VAL A 13 -3.36 38.14 -34.03
N PHE A 14 -3.90 37.11 -34.68
CA PHE A 14 -4.96 36.32 -34.08
C PHE A 14 -4.35 35.63 -32.86
N VAL A 15 -4.55 36.23 -31.69
CA VAL A 15 -4.36 35.52 -30.42
C VAL A 15 -5.57 34.60 -30.33
N ASP A 16 -5.37 33.30 -30.55
CA ASP A 16 -6.41 32.31 -30.26
C ASP A 16 -6.82 32.51 -28.80
N SER A 17 -8.10 32.86 -28.59
CA SER A 17 -8.62 33.13 -27.26
C SER A 17 -8.61 31.84 -26.45
N TYR A 18 -8.16 31.94 -25.20
CA TYR A 18 -8.10 30.78 -24.32
C TYR A 18 -9.54 30.30 -24.03
N LYS A 19 -9.80 29.00 -24.18
CA LYS A 19 -11.14 28.45 -23.95
C LYS A 19 -11.40 28.28 -22.45
N TRP A 20 -11.82 29.37 -21.80
CA TRP A 20 -12.03 29.45 -20.36
C TRP A 20 -13.01 28.42 -19.80
N SER A 21 -14.00 27.99 -20.60
CA SER A 21 -14.95 26.93 -20.24
C SER A 21 -14.27 25.60 -19.92
N ASP A 22 -13.10 25.34 -20.48
CA ASP A 22 -12.38 24.08 -20.30
C ASP A 22 -11.47 24.13 -19.06
N LEU A 23 -11.14 25.32 -18.54
CA LEU A 23 -10.35 25.44 -17.31
C LEU A 23 -11.18 25.11 -16.07
N ASP A 24 -12.43 25.57 -15.95
CA ASP A 24 -13.42 25.13 -14.94
C ASP A 24 -12.86 24.71 -13.55
N ILE A 25 -11.97 25.49 -12.96
CA ILE A 25 -11.42 25.24 -11.61
C ILE A 25 -12.21 26.03 -10.55
N PRO A 26 -12.17 25.59 -9.27
CA PRO A 26 -12.68 26.37 -8.15
C PRO A 26 -12.06 27.78 -8.10
N SER A 27 -12.85 28.77 -7.68
CA SER A 27 -12.36 30.15 -7.53
C SER A 27 -11.17 30.23 -6.57
N GLU A 28 -11.18 29.47 -5.48
CA GLU A 28 -10.07 29.36 -4.53
C GLU A 28 -8.77 28.85 -5.18
N HIS A 29 -8.86 28.06 -6.26
CA HIS A 29 -7.70 27.51 -6.94
C HIS A 29 -7.14 28.45 -8.01
N SER A 30 -7.98 29.35 -8.53
CA SER A 30 -7.62 30.25 -9.63
C SER A 30 -6.41 31.11 -9.30
N THR A 31 -6.30 31.61 -8.07
CA THR A 31 -5.16 32.40 -7.61
C THR A 31 -3.85 31.62 -7.68
N TYR A 32 -3.83 30.39 -7.15
CA TYR A 32 -2.64 29.53 -7.19
C TYR A 32 -2.31 29.10 -8.63
N PHE A 33 -3.33 28.81 -9.44
CA PHE A 33 -3.18 28.47 -10.85
C PHE A 33 -2.52 29.59 -11.64
N PHE A 34 -2.99 30.84 -11.52
CA PHE A 34 -2.43 31.98 -12.25
C PHE A 34 -1.02 32.33 -11.80
N THR A 35 -0.71 32.20 -10.50
CA THR A 35 0.66 32.34 -9.99
C THR A 35 1.61 31.33 -10.64
N SER A 36 1.17 30.08 -10.81
CA SER A 36 1.90 29.03 -11.53
C SER A 36 1.92 29.20 -13.05
N ASN A 37 1.04 30.04 -13.63
CA ASN A 37 0.83 30.16 -15.08
C ASN A 37 0.74 31.63 -15.55
N PRO A 38 1.86 32.39 -15.55
CA PRO A 38 1.85 33.82 -15.87
C PRO A 38 1.36 34.18 -17.28
N SER A 39 1.59 33.30 -18.26
CA SER A 39 1.12 33.52 -19.64
C SER A 39 -0.40 33.44 -19.74
N ILE A 40 -1.02 32.46 -19.09
CA ILE A 40 -2.47 32.30 -19.03
C ILE A 40 -3.10 33.41 -18.17
N HIS A 41 -2.41 33.83 -17.10
CA HIS A 41 -2.81 35.00 -16.30
C HIS A 41 -2.90 36.26 -17.16
N ALA A 42 -1.88 36.56 -17.97
CA ALA A 42 -1.89 37.70 -18.90
C ALA A 42 -3.02 37.60 -19.93
N GLN A 43 -3.33 36.40 -20.44
CA GLN A 43 -4.47 36.18 -21.33
C GLN A 43 -5.80 36.44 -20.62
N CYS A 44 -5.99 36.00 -19.38
CA CYS A 44 -7.22 36.28 -18.61
C CYS A 44 -7.45 37.78 -18.42
N LEU A 45 -6.38 38.55 -18.15
CA LEU A 45 -6.46 40.01 -18.01
C LEU A 45 -6.79 40.70 -19.34
N ALA A 46 -6.38 40.14 -20.48
CA ALA A 46 -6.75 40.62 -21.80
C ALA A 46 -8.20 40.26 -22.16
N ASP A 47 -8.65 39.07 -21.76
CA ASP A 47 -9.97 38.50 -22.05
C ASP A 47 -11.03 38.93 -21.01
N LYS A 48 -11.10 40.22 -20.66
CA LYS A 48 -11.94 40.73 -19.56
C LYS A 48 -13.39 40.22 -19.58
N ASP A 49 -14.02 40.21 -20.76
CA ASP A 49 -15.43 39.83 -20.90
C ASP A 49 -15.65 38.30 -21.05
N GLN A 50 -14.58 37.51 -21.21
CA GLN A 50 -14.64 36.06 -21.43
C GLN A 50 -14.03 35.24 -20.28
N CYS A 51 -13.06 35.78 -19.54
CA CYS A 51 -12.42 35.09 -18.44
C CYS A 51 -13.30 35.12 -17.17
N PRO A 52 -13.84 33.97 -16.70
CA PRO A 52 -14.69 33.93 -15.51
C PRO A 52 -13.93 34.18 -14.20
N TYR A 53 -12.60 34.27 -14.27
CA TYR A 53 -11.70 34.51 -13.14
C TYR A 53 -11.04 35.89 -13.18
N TYR A 54 -11.56 36.83 -13.99
CA TYR A 54 -10.94 38.13 -14.21
C TYR A 54 -10.70 38.91 -12.90
N GLU A 55 -11.66 38.90 -11.97
CA GLU A 55 -11.53 39.59 -10.69
C GLU A 55 -10.40 39.02 -9.83
N GLN A 56 -10.25 37.69 -9.79
CA GLN A 56 -9.18 37.00 -9.08
C GLN A 56 -7.82 37.23 -9.75
N ALA A 57 -7.79 37.25 -11.08
CA ALA A 57 -6.60 37.57 -11.86
C ALA A 57 -6.15 39.02 -11.64
N GLN A 58 -7.07 39.97 -11.51
CA GLN A 58 -6.75 41.38 -11.27
C GLN A 58 -6.16 41.60 -9.86
N ASN A 59 -6.65 40.85 -8.87
CA ASN A 59 -6.25 40.96 -7.47
C ASN A 59 -5.29 39.84 -7.04
N LEU A 60 -4.39 39.41 -7.94
CA LEU A 60 -3.45 38.33 -7.65
C LEU A 60 -2.50 38.75 -6.51
N PRO A 61 -2.42 38.00 -5.39
CA PRO A 61 -1.42 38.22 -4.36
C PRO A 61 0.00 38.03 -4.89
N SER A 62 0.99 38.47 -4.11
CA SER A 62 2.40 38.26 -4.45
C SER A 62 2.70 36.76 -4.63
N PRO A 63 3.49 36.36 -5.66
CA PRO A 63 3.76 34.95 -6.00
C PRO A 63 4.36 34.10 -4.88
N ASN A 64 5.04 34.75 -3.93
CA ASN A 64 5.63 34.09 -2.76
C ASN A 64 4.61 33.73 -1.66
N VAL A 65 3.37 34.24 -1.74
CA VAL A 65 2.31 34.03 -0.74
C VAL A 65 1.20 33.09 -1.25
N ALA A 66 0.82 33.19 -2.53
CA ALA A 66 -0.30 32.44 -3.11
C ALA A 66 0.16 31.45 -4.19
N CYS A 67 0.83 30.38 -3.73
CA CYS A 67 1.45 29.33 -4.53
C CYS A 67 1.11 27.95 -3.96
N TRP A 68 1.17 26.90 -4.78
CA TRP A 68 0.85 25.54 -4.34
C TRP A 68 1.90 24.94 -3.40
N GLY A 69 3.13 25.46 -3.44
CA GLY A 69 4.25 25.01 -2.60
C GLY A 69 5.35 24.30 -3.38
N TYR A 70 5.08 23.90 -4.63
CA TYR A 70 6.09 23.27 -5.50
C TYR A 70 6.78 24.26 -6.45
N GLU A 71 6.35 25.53 -6.45
CA GLU A 71 6.97 26.60 -7.21
C GLU A 71 8.27 27.06 -6.52
N PRO A 72 9.34 27.39 -7.28
CA PRO A 72 10.67 27.68 -6.70
C PRO A 72 10.71 28.82 -5.67
N ASP A 73 9.88 29.86 -5.84
CA ASP A 73 9.87 31.07 -5.00
C ASP A 73 8.74 31.07 -3.95
N CYS A 74 8.09 29.92 -3.73
CA CYS A 74 6.97 29.81 -2.80
C CYS A 74 7.45 29.80 -1.35
N LYS A 75 7.02 30.79 -0.55
CA LYS A 75 7.40 30.89 0.88
C LYS A 75 6.34 30.31 1.82
N ASN A 76 5.08 30.33 1.41
CA ASN A 76 3.97 29.85 2.24
C ASN A 76 3.72 28.36 1.99
N ILE A 77 4.52 27.53 2.65
CA ILE A 77 4.48 26.08 2.51
C ILE A 77 3.55 25.48 3.57
N ALA A 78 2.63 24.60 3.15
CA ALA A 78 1.74 23.84 4.03
C ALA A 78 0.81 24.69 4.94
N PRO A 79 0.08 25.69 4.41
CA PRO A 79 -0.67 26.65 5.21
C PRO A 79 -1.79 26.03 6.08
N LEU A 80 -2.21 24.80 5.78
CA LEU A 80 -3.28 24.09 6.49
C LEU A 80 -2.79 22.94 7.35
N VAL A 81 -1.53 22.51 7.22
CA VAL A 81 -1.03 21.33 7.93
C VAL A 81 -0.90 21.62 9.42
N GLN A 82 -1.43 20.72 10.25
CA GLN A 82 -1.33 20.81 11.69
C GLN A 82 -0.73 19.53 12.27
N CYS A 83 0.25 19.64 13.16
CA CYS A 83 0.90 18.51 13.83
C CYS A 83 0.73 18.60 15.35
N LEU A 84 -0.46 18.22 15.82
CA LEU A 84 -0.87 18.35 17.22
C LEU A 84 -0.12 17.35 18.12
N GLU A 85 -0.01 16.08 17.71
CA GLU A 85 0.68 15.03 18.49
C GLU A 85 2.16 14.89 18.12
N ASP A 86 2.95 14.26 18.99
CA ASP A 86 4.36 13.95 18.74
C ASP A 86 4.52 13.06 17.48
N SER A 87 5.65 13.23 16.79
CA SER A 87 6.08 12.40 15.67
C SER A 87 6.32 10.93 16.02
N ARG A 88 6.27 10.56 17.31
CA ARG A 88 6.52 9.19 17.82
C ARG A 88 7.88 8.66 17.34
N GLY A 89 8.89 9.53 17.33
CA GLY A 89 10.26 9.21 16.92
C GLY A 89 10.55 9.27 15.42
N TRP A 90 9.58 9.67 14.58
CA TRP A 90 9.80 9.86 13.13
C TRP A 90 10.71 11.06 12.82
N THR A 91 10.65 12.11 13.64
CA THR A 91 11.43 13.34 13.49
C THR A 91 11.88 13.85 14.86
N LYS A 92 12.90 14.71 14.91
CA LYS A 92 13.44 15.21 16.19
C LYS A 92 12.69 16.44 16.68
N THR A 93 12.09 17.21 15.77
CA THR A 93 11.40 18.46 16.09
C THR A 93 10.02 18.52 15.42
N LYS A 94 9.10 19.33 15.97
CA LYS A 94 7.79 19.61 15.37
C LYS A 94 7.89 20.25 13.98
N GLU A 95 8.90 21.08 13.76
CA GLU A 95 9.16 21.71 12.46
C GLU A 95 9.60 20.67 11.40
N GLU A 96 10.47 19.74 11.78
CA GLU A 96 10.83 18.60 10.94
C GLU A 96 9.61 17.70 10.65
N GLN A 97 8.75 17.46 11.65
CA GLN A 97 7.52 16.68 11.52
C GLN A 97 6.59 17.30 10.47
N LEU A 98 6.32 18.60 10.58
CA LEU A 98 5.48 19.35 9.64
C LEU A 98 6.08 19.33 8.23
N THR A 99 7.38 19.60 8.13
CA THR A 99 8.10 19.60 6.85
C THR A 99 8.04 18.22 6.19
N GLN A 100 8.26 17.16 6.95
CA GLN A 100 8.22 15.79 6.46
C GLN A 100 6.80 15.41 6.00
N PHE A 101 5.77 15.74 6.77
CA PHE A 101 4.38 15.49 6.39
C PHE A 101 4.01 16.24 5.12
N TRP A 102 4.37 17.52 4.99
CA TRP A 102 4.14 18.27 3.76
C TRP A 102 4.87 17.67 2.55
N ARG A 103 6.12 17.22 2.73
CA ARG A 103 6.92 16.58 1.67
C ARG A 103 6.37 15.24 1.21
N THR A 104 5.74 14.45 2.09
CA THR A 104 5.30 13.09 1.74
C THR A 104 3.79 12.96 1.51
N ALA A 105 2.98 13.86 2.06
CA ALA A 105 1.52 13.75 2.09
C ALA A 105 0.76 15.00 1.61
N ASP A 106 1.45 16.07 1.19
CA ASP A 106 0.83 17.28 0.63
C ASP A 106 1.51 17.69 -0.70
N PHE A 107 1.30 18.91 -1.20
CA PHE A 107 1.90 19.43 -2.43
C PHE A 107 3.45 19.39 -2.46
N GLY A 108 4.11 19.24 -1.31
CA GLY A 108 5.55 18.99 -1.23
C GLY A 108 5.98 17.69 -1.89
N TYR A 109 5.10 16.69 -1.96
CA TYR A 109 5.33 15.48 -2.73
C TYR A 109 5.59 15.78 -4.20
N ILE A 110 4.80 16.70 -4.78
CA ILE A 110 4.97 17.12 -6.17
C ILE A 110 6.29 17.89 -6.33
N ALA A 111 6.65 18.71 -5.35
CA ALA A 111 7.94 19.41 -5.33
C ALA A 111 9.12 18.43 -5.35
N GLU A 112 9.06 17.35 -4.57
CA GLU A 112 10.07 16.28 -4.59
C GLU A 112 10.09 15.53 -5.92
N LYS A 113 8.92 15.15 -6.46
CA LYS A 113 8.84 14.47 -7.76
C LYS A 113 9.32 15.31 -8.94
N ARG A 114 9.14 16.64 -8.89
CA ARG A 114 9.71 17.54 -9.90
C ARG A 114 11.24 17.55 -9.91
N LYS A 115 11.90 17.37 -8.76
CA LYS A 115 13.37 17.26 -8.67
C LYS A 115 13.90 15.96 -9.25
N GLU A 116 13.08 14.91 -9.25
CA GLU A 116 13.41 13.59 -9.84
C GLU A 116 13.28 13.57 -11.37
N LEU A 117 12.62 14.57 -11.99
CA LEU A 117 12.32 14.56 -13.42
C LEU A 117 13.59 14.70 -14.26
N ARG A 118 13.84 13.74 -15.15
CA ARG A 118 15.01 13.69 -16.03
C ARG A 118 14.62 13.31 -17.45
N GLU A 119 15.37 13.83 -18.42
CA GLU A 119 15.23 13.42 -19.81
C GLU A 119 15.69 11.98 -19.98
N MET A 120 14.78 11.13 -20.46
CA MET A 120 15.07 9.76 -20.86
C MET A 120 15.37 9.68 -22.36
N CYS A 121 14.75 10.58 -23.15
CA CYS A 121 15.02 10.74 -24.57
C CYS A 121 15.04 12.24 -24.92
N SER A 122 16.20 12.76 -25.31
CA SER A 122 16.38 14.19 -25.63
C SER A 122 15.93 14.51 -27.06
N PRO A 123 15.33 15.69 -27.31
CA PRO A 123 14.85 16.08 -28.64
C PRO A 123 15.92 16.00 -29.74
N SER A 124 15.62 15.25 -30.82
CA SER A 124 16.47 15.15 -32.02
C SER A 124 15.67 14.55 -33.20
N PRO A 125 14.86 15.32 -33.98
CA PRO A 125 14.63 16.76 -33.95
C PRO A 125 13.29 17.20 -33.31
N SER A 126 12.41 16.29 -32.87
CA SER A 126 11.06 16.67 -32.43
C SER A 126 10.42 15.84 -31.31
N SER A 127 10.85 14.60 -31.05
CA SER A 127 10.26 13.78 -29.98
C SER A 127 10.99 13.99 -28.66
N SER A 128 10.30 13.81 -27.53
CA SER A 128 10.96 13.85 -26.22
C SER A 128 10.30 12.88 -25.26
N LEU A 129 11.07 12.41 -24.28
CA LEU A 129 10.55 11.63 -23.16
C LEU A 129 11.31 12.04 -21.91
N GLU A 130 10.58 12.44 -20.88
CA GLU A 130 11.14 12.72 -19.56
C GLU A 130 10.30 12.04 -18.48
N CYS A 131 10.97 11.50 -17.48
CA CYS A 131 10.38 10.65 -16.46
C CYS A 131 10.97 10.97 -15.09
N VAL A 132 10.17 10.76 -14.04
CA VAL A 132 10.68 10.68 -12.68
C VAL A 132 11.33 9.31 -12.45
N ASP A 133 12.04 9.17 -11.34
CA ASP A 133 12.71 7.92 -10.96
C ASP A 133 11.74 6.73 -11.02
N HIS A 134 12.26 5.60 -11.51
CA HIS A 134 11.54 4.35 -11.75
C HIS A 134 10.38 4.43 -12.76
N LEU A 135 10.32 5.48 -13.59
CA LEU A 135 9.27 5.68 -14.60
C LEU A 135 7.85 5.63 -14.00
N ARG A 136 7.72 6.15 -12.78
CA ARG A 136 6.43 6.23 -12.07
C ARG A 136 5.49 7.30 -12.66
N PHE A 137 6.06 8.28 -13.33
CA PHE A 137 5.40 9.31 -14.11
C PHE A 137 6.31 9.69 -15.26
N CYS A 138 5.76 9.87 -16.45
CA CYS A 138 6.49 10.35 -17.61
C CYS A 138 5.65 11.32 -18.43
N ARG A 139 6.28 12.25 -19.14
CA ARG A 139 5.64 13.01 -20.21
C ARG A 139 6.47 12.90 -21.48
N ALA A 140 5.78 12.75 -22.60
CA ALA A 140 6.40 12.56 -23.89
C ALA A 140 5.76 13.44 -24.96
N ARG A 141 6.54 13.80 -25.97
CA ARG A 141 6.10 14.57 -27.12
C ARG A 141 6.42 13.85 -28.41
N ASN A 142 5.51 13.93 -29.38
CA ASN A 142 5.65 13.42 -30.74
C ASN A 142 6.15 11.97 -30.79
N ILE A 143 5.54 11.07 -30.01
CA ILE A 143 5.89 9.64 -30.00
C ILE A 143 4.87 8.83 -30.81
N TYR A 144 5.24 7.62 -31.22
CA TYR A 144 4.29 6.64 -31.75
C TYR A 144 4.19 5.42 -30.83
N ILE A 145 3.04 4.76 -30.88
CA ILE A 145 2.82 3.43 -30.31
C ILE A 145 2.15 2.54 -31.36
N ASP A 146 2.70 1.36 -31.58
CA ASP A 146 2.33 0.38 -32.59
C ASP A 146 1.53 -0.76 -31.95
N PHE A 147 0.21 -0.69 -32.07
CA PHE A 147 -0.73 -1.67 -31.54
C PHE A 147 -1.04 -2.77 -32.56
N ARG A 148 -0.29 -2.91 -33.65
CA ARG A 148 -0.51 -3.99 -34.64
C ARG A 148 -0.10 -5.36 -34.12
N HIS A 149 0.79 -5.40 -33.13
CA HIS A 149 1.25 -6.63 -32.50
C HIS A 149 0.55 -6.92 -31.17
N THR A 150 -0.34 -6.04 -30.71
CA THR A 150 -1.05 -6.21 -29.45
C THR A 150 -2.27 -7.11 -29.67
N GLU A 151 -2.43 -8.16 -28.86
CA GLU A 151 -3.59 -9.06 -28.91
C GLU A 151 -4.55 -8.79 -27.75
N THR A 152 -4.85 -7.51 -27.45
CA THR A 152 -5.64 -7.12 -26.27
C THR A 152 -7.06 -7.70 -26.27
N SER A 153 -7.66 -7.85 -27.45
CA SER A 153 -9.01 -8.40 -27.63
C SER A 153 -9.16 -9.88 -27.22
N LYS A 154 -8.06 -10.62 -27.05
CA LYS A 154 -8.08 -12.08 -26.83
C LYS A 154 -7.89 -12.52 -25.37
N HIS A 155 -7.67 -11.59 -24.45
CA HIS A 155 -7.30 -11.92 -23.06
C HIS A 155 -8.17 -11.20 -22.04
N HIS A 156 -8.31 -11.79 -20.84
CA HIS A 156 -9.05 -11.18 -19.73
C HIS A 156 -8.15 -10.52 -18.68
N ASN A 157 -6.83 -10.64 -18.79
CA ASN A 157 -5.90 -10.03 -17.86
C ASN A 157 -5.72 -8.54 -18.19
N ARG A 158 -6.04 -7.67 -17.21
CA ARG A 158 -5.98 -6.20 -17.32
C ARG A 158 -4.56 -5.63 -17.24
N TYR A 159 -3.61 -6.40 -16.72
CA TYR A 159 -2.30 -5.93 -16.26
C TYR A 159 -1.13 -6.63 -16.97
N ARG A 160 -1.30 -6.99 -18.24
CA ARG A 160 -0.23 -7.61 -19.01
C ARG A 160 0.90 -6.62 -19.27
N GLU A 161 2.12 -7.08 -19.02
CA GLU A 161 3.35 -6.29 -19.20
C GLU A 161 4.11 -6.65 -20.49
N ASP A 162 3.58 -7.58 -21.27
CA ASP A 162 4.19 -8.16 -22.47
C ASP A 162 3.56 -7.67 -23.78
N ILE A 163 2.65 -6.68 -23.70
CA ILE A 163 1.83 -6.29 -24.86
C ILE A 163 2.61 -5.55 -25.94
N LEU A 164 3.65 -4.79 -25.58
CA LEU A 164 4.52 -4.08 -26.51
C LEU A 164 5.86 -4.80 -26.66
N LYS A 165 6.35 -4.90 -27.89
CA LYS A 165 7.67 -5.44 -28.23
C LYS A 165 8.65 -4.31 -28.53
N PHE A 166 9.95 -4.63 -28.54
CA PHE A 166 10.99 -3.66 -28.90
C PHE A 166 10.69 -2.99 -30.24
N GLY A 167 10.59 -1.66 -30.24
CA GLY A 167 10.26 -0.87 -31.43
C GLY A 167 8.77 -0.60 -31.63
N ASP A 168 7.88 -1.16 -30.82
CA ASP A 168 6.46 -0.84 -30.85
C ASP A 168 6.16 0.53 -30.24
N ILE A 169 7.09 1.13 -29.50
CA ILE A 169 6.99 2.53 -29.05
C ILE A 169 8.28 3.24 -29.38
N GLY A 170 8.21 4.52 -29.76
CA GLY A 170 9.42 5.27 -30.08
C GLY A 170 9.17 6.69 -30.57
N GLY A 171 10.24 7.34 -31.00
CA GLY A 171 10.21 8.70 -31.54
C GLY A 171 11.56 9.14 -32.10
N TYR A 172 11.57 10.31 -32.75
CA TYR A 172 12.78 10.97 -33.24
C TYR A 172 13.43 11.76 -32.10
N CYS A 173 14.17 11.02 -31.26
CA CYS A 173 14.87 11.54 -30.10
C CYS A 173 16.10 10.68 -29.80
N LYS A 174 17.08 11.28 -29.13
CA LYS A 174 18.30 10.59 -28.69
C LYS A 174 18.04 9.92 -27.35
N LEU A 175 18.05 8.59 -27.32
CA LEU A 175 17.68 7.81 -26.13
C LEU A 175 18.88 7.67 -25.18
N HIS A 176 18.69 8.03 -23.91
CA HIS A 176 19.68 7.80 -22.85
C HIS A 176 19.52 6.40 -22.27
N HIS A 177 19.85 5.39 -23.08
CA HIS A 177 19.55 3.98 -22.81
C HIS A 177 20.02 3.50 -21.43
N ASP A 178 21.22 3.88 -20.99
CA ASP A 178 21.76 3.42 -19.70
C ASP A 178 21.01 4.00 -18.50
N ASP A 179 20.61 5.27 -18.57
CA ASP A 179 19.83 5.91 -17.51
C ASP A 179 18.38 5.41 -17.53
N PHE A 180 17.83 5.21 -18.73
CA PHE A 180 16.54 4.56 -18.90
C PHE A 180 16.50 3.19 -18.19
N MET A 181 17.44 2.30 -18.52
CA MET A 181 17.43 0.91 -18.04
C MET A 181 17.76 0.76 -16.56
N LYS A 182 18.34 1.76 -15.89
CA LYS A 182 18.56 1.75 -14.43
C LYS A 182 17.26 1.77 -13.63
N ASN A 183 16.18 2.30 -14.22
CA ASN A 183 14.92 2.56 -13.54
C ASN A 183 13.94 1.35 -13.49
N GLY A 184 14.41 0.14 -13.80
CA GLY A 184 13.57 -1.07 -13.91
C GLY A 184 13.40 -1.91 -12.65
N ASP A 185 13.99 -1.53 -11.52
CA ASP A 185 13.94 -2.23 -10.24
C ASP A 185 12.57 -2.21 -9.54
N HIS A 186 11.69 -1.27 -9.90
CA HIS A 186 10.30 -1.22 -9.46
C HIS A 186 9.29 -1.57 -10.56
N LYS A 187 9.70 -2.39 -11.53
CA LYS A 187 8.83 -2.89 -12.58
C LYS A 187 7.66 -3.67 -11.96
N SER A 188 6.45 -3.14 -12.12
CA SER A 188 5.20 -3.82 -11.76
C SER A 188 4.02 -3.09 -12.42
N PRO A 189 2.95 -3.79 -12.82
CA PRO A 189 1.89 -3.22 -13.63
C PRO A 189 1.26 -1.95 -13.05
N LEU A 190 1.02 -1.89 -11.75
CA LEU A 190 0.38 -0.74 -11.08
C LEU A 190 1.36 0.14 -10.29
N GLN A 191 2.67 -0.08 -10.44
CA GLN A 191 3.71 0.67 -9.72
C GLN A 191 4.61 1.51 -10.63
N SER A 192 4.74 1.13 -11.91
CA SER A 192 5.61 1.80 -12.87
C SER A 192 5.12 1.62 -14.31
N TRP A 193 5.53 2.54 -15.20
CA TRP A 193 5.40 2.43 -16.67
C TRP A 193 6.62 1.80 -17.35
N PHE A 194 7.59 1.32 -16.56
CA PHE A 194 8.82 0.73 -17.09
C PHE A 194 8.55 -0.42 -18.05
N SER A 195 7.54 -1.25 -17.78
CA SER A 195 7.19 -2.41 -18.62
C SER A 195 6.86 -2.02 -20.06
N GLU A 196 6.08 -0.95 -20.23
CA GLU A 196 5.64 -0.43 -21.52
C GLU A 196 6.73 0.40 -22.19
N LEU A 197 7.51 1.16 -21.41
CA LEU A 197 8.46 2.11 -21.95
C LEU A 197 9.85 1.49 -22.21
N GLN A 198 10.24 0.38 -21.57
CA GLN A 198 11.56 -0.28 -21.79
C GLN A 198 11.81 -0.73 -23.22
N VAL A 199 10.75 -0.82 -24.04
CA VAL A 199 10.81 -1.19 -25.45
C VAL A 199 10.89 0.01 -26.39
N PHE A 200 11.09 1.23 -25.85
CA PHE A 200 11.21 2.47 -26.59
C PHE A 200 12.38 2.46 -27.57
N LYS A 201 12.12 2.86 -28.81
CA LYS A 201 13.09 2.90 -29.89
C LYS A 201 13.37 4.35 -30.33
N GLU A 202 14.65 4.68 -30.36
CA GLU A 202 15.18 5.83 -31.09
C GLU A 202 15.07 5.58 -32.60
N ILE A 203 14.44 6.51 -33.31
CA ILE A 203 14.29 6.50 -34.76
C ILE A 203 15.26 7.49 -35.39
N ASN A 204 16.00 7.04 -36.40
CA ASN A 204 16.89 7.89 -37.16
C ASN A 204 16.08 8.83 -38.07
N GLU A 205 16.57 10.05 -38.31
CA GLU A 205 15.91 11.02 -39.19
C GLU A 205 15.68 10.52 -40.63
N THR A 206 16.45 9.52 -41.07
CA THR A 206 16.32 8.88 -42.38
C THR A 206 15.20 7.83 -42.44
N ASP A 207 14.76 7.32 -41.29
CA ASP A 207 13.75 6.27 -41.19
C ASP A 207 12.37 6.93 -41.12
N SER A 208 11.56 6.77 -42.17
CA SER A 208 10.18 7.26 -42.15
C SER A 208 9.23 6.16 -41.68
N PHE A 209 8.28 6.56 -40.83
CA PHE A 209 7.16 5.71 -40.47
C PHE A 209 5.85 6.48 -40.64
N GLN A 210 4.82 5.78 -41.09
CA GLN A 210 3.48 6.31 -41.21
C GLN A 210 2.65 5.90 -39.99
N CYS A 211 1.90 6.86 -39.44
CA CYS A 211 0.88 6.60 -38.44
C CYS A 211 -0.48 6.43 -39.12
N ASP A 212 -1.23 5.42 -38.68
CA ASP A 212 -2.60 5.16 -39.13
C ASP A 212 -3.58 6.13 -38.48
N LEU A 213 -3.23 6.63 -37.28
CA LEU A 213 -3.98 7.62 -36.52
C LEU A 213 -3.01 8.59 -35.84
N THR A 214 -3.36 9.88 -35.84
CA THR A 214 -2.61 10.91 -35.08
C THR A 214 -3.55 11.57 -34.08
N ILE A 215 -3.15 11.57 -32.82
CA ILE A 215 -3.85 12.22 -31.70
C ILE A 215 -3.06 13.47 -31.33
N THR A 216 -3.59 14.63 -31.70
CA THR A 216 -3.02 15.95 -31.42
C THR A 216 -3.46 16.51 -30.07
N LYS A 217 -4.61 16.03 -29.56
CA LYS A 217 -5.14 16.41 -28.26
C LYS A 217 -4.21 15.95 -27.12
N PRO A 218 -3.99 16.77 -26.08
CA PRO A 218 -3.25 16.33 -24.89
C PRO A 218 -3.83 15.03 -24.35
N THR A 219 -2.98 14.03 -24.12
CA THR A 219 -3.41 12.68 -23.77
C THR A 219 -2.84 12.26 -22.42
N ILE A 220 -3.63 11.57 -21.60
CA ILE A 220 -3.17 10.95 -20.35
C ILE A 220 -3.46 9.45 -20.43
N PHE A 221 -2.41 8.63 -20.32
CA PHE A 221 -2.52 7.21 -20.07
C PHE A 221 -2.66 6.94 -18.58
N ILE A 222 -3.60 6.07 -18.21
CA ILE A 222 -3.82 5.63 -16.83
C ILE A 222 -4.05 4.12 -16.76
N LYS A 223 -3.48 3.46 -15.75
CA LYS A 223 -3.81 2.08 -15.35
C LYS A 223 -4.66 2.14 -14.08
N LEU A 224 -5.81 1.48 -14.10
CA LEU A 224 -6.80 1.54 -13.01
C LEU A 224 -6.65 0.36 -12.05
N ASP A 225 -6.65 0.61 -10.73
CA ASP A 225 -6.55 -0.43 -9.70
C ASP A 225 -7.85 -1.27 -9.59
N SER A 226 -8.99 -0.64 -9.35
CA SER A 226 -10.28 -1.35 -9.22
C SER A 226 -11.48 -0.43 -9.43
N GLY A 227 -12.38 -0.76 -10.36
CA GLY A 227 -13.60 0.03 -10.63
C GLY A 227 -14.77 -0.25 -9.67
N TYR A 228 -14.68 -1.27 -8.81
CA TYR A 228 -15.80 -1.75 -7.97
C TYR A 228 -15.72 -1.29 -6.51
N ASN A 229 -14.52 -0.97 -6.03
CA ASN A 229 -14.27 -0.58 -4.65
C ASN A 229 -13.80 0.88 -4.60
N MET A 230 -14.59 1.74 -3.97
CA MET A 230 -14.34 3.18 -3.89
C MET A 230 -12.96 3.52 -3.31
N TYR A 231 -12.54 2.82 -2.25
CA TYR A 231 -11.26 3.07 -1.59
C TYR A 231 -10.08 2.91 -2.56
N HIS A 232 -10.12 1.85 -3.37
CA HIS A 232 -9.10 1.59 -4.39
C HIS A 232 -9.23 2.54 -5.59
N HIS A 233 -10.44 2.75 -6.10
CA HIS A 233 -10.62 3.58 -7.29
C HIS A 233 -10.28 5.06 -7.06
N PHE A 234 -10.51 5.58 -5.86
CA PHE A 234 -10.15 6.96 -5.54
C PHE A 234 -8.64 7.17 -5.40
N CYS A 235 -7.85 6.11 -5.24
CA CYS A 235 -6.40 6.18 -5.44
C CYS A 235 -6.10 6.59 -6.90
N ASP A 236 -6.82 6.05 -7.88
CA ASP A 236 -6.63 6.38 -9.30
C ASP A 236 -6.92 7.86 -9.56
N PHE A 237 -8.04 8.38 -9.06
CA PHE A 237 -8.42 9.79 -9.28
C PHE A 237 -7.52 10.79 -8.56
N ILE A 238 -7.07 10.48 -7.34
CA ILE A 238 -6.11 11.34 -6.63
C ILE A 238 -4.77 11.35 -7.34
N ASN A 239 -4.25 10.19 -7.75
CA ASN A 239 -2.99 10.13 -8.49
C ASN A 239 -3.11 10.78 -9.88
N LEU A 240 -4.28 10.77 -10.51
CA LEU A 240 -4.57 11.53 -11.72
C LEU A 240 -4.54 13.05 -11.46
N TYR A 241 -5.14 13.53 -10.37
CA TYR A 241 -5.07 14.93 -9.97
C TYR A 241 -3.64 15.39 -9.66
N VAL A 242 -2.87 14.57 -8.93
CA VAL A 242 -1.43 14.78 -8.69
C VAL A 242 -0.67 14.83 -10.02
N SER A 243 -1.03 13.99 -10.99
CA SER A 243 -0.43 14.00 -12.32
C SER A 243 -0.75 15.27 -13.10
N GLN A 244 -1.96 15.85 -12.96
CA GLN A 244 -2.32 17.15 -13.54
C GLN A 244 -1.46 18.29 -12.97
N HIS A 245 -1.20 18.29 -11.66
CA HIS A 245 -0.29 19.25 -11.04
C HIS A 245 1.17 19.03 -11.46
N MET A 246 1.61 17.78 -11.58
CA MET A 246 2.95 17.45 -12.08
C MET A 246 3.16 17.95 -13.51
N ASN A 247 2.14 17.79 -14.37
CA ASN A 247 2.16 18.26 -15.75
C ASN A 247 1.79 19.75 -15.91
N ASN A 248 1.24 20.38 -14.87
CA ASN A 248 0.68 21.72 -14.86
C ASN A 248 -0.41 21.93 -15.93
N THR A 249 -1.34 20.97 -16.05
CA THR A 249 -2.43 20.99 -17.05
C THR A 249 -3.76 20.63 -16.43
N PHE A 250 -4.72 21.56 -16.47
CA PHE A 250 -6.03 21.41 -15.83
C PHE A 250 -7.22 21.49 -16.81
N THR A 251 -6.97 21.66 -18.11
CA THR A 251 -8.05 21.69 -19.11
C THR A 251 -8.88 20.39 -19.10
N LYS A 252 -10.20 20.51 -19.27
CA LYS A 252 -11.10 19.38 -19.54
C LYS A 252 -10.99 18.87 -20.97
N ASP A 253 -10.38 19.63 -21.88
CA ASP A 253 -10.11 19.18 -23.24
C ASP A 253 -8.84 18.32 -23.31
N VAL A 254 -8.85 17.21 -22.58
CA VAL A 254 -7.78 16.22 -22.50
C VAL A 254 -8.34 14.85 -22.85
N GLN A 255 -7.63 14.05 -23.63
CA GLN A 255 -8.01 12.68 -23.91
C GLN A 255 -7.49 11.76 -22.80
N ILE A 256 -8.37 11.00 -22.17
CA ILE A 256 -7.96 9.95 -21.21
C ILE A 256 -8.01 8.61 -21.93
N ILE A 257 -6.92 7.86 -21.83
CA ILE A 257 -6.80 6.53 -22.43
C ILE A 257 -6.51 5.52 -21.32
N LEU A 258 -7.42 4.55 -21.21
CA LEU A 258 -7.34 3.48 -20.24
C LEU A 258 -6.40 2.39 -20.74
N TRP A 259 -5.27 2.22 -20.04
CA TRP A 259 -4.30 1.16 -20.28
C TRP A 259 -4.79 -0.15 -19.63
N ASP A 260 -5.89 -0.67 -20.18
CA ASP A 260 -6.47 -1.95 -19.78
C ASP A 260 -6.21 -2.98 -20.89
N THR A 261 -5.41 -3.99 -20.57
CA THR A 261 -5.01 -5.02 -21.56
C THR A 261 -6.02 -6.14 -21.70
N SER A 262 -7.17 -6.04 -21.04
CA SER A 262 -8.24 -7.03 -21.13
C SER A 262 -9.25 -6.69 -22.25
N SER A 263 -9.96 -7.71 -22.70
CA SER A 263 -11.06 -7.59 -23.65
C SER A 263 -12.31 -6.95 -23.05
N ASN A 264 -12.39 -6.88 -21.71
CA ASN A 264 -13.54 -6.35 -20.99
C ASN A 264 -13.72 -4.84 -21.22
N ASP A 265 -14.95 -4.36 -21.17
CA ASP A 265 -15.24 -2.93 -21.20
C ASP A 265 -15.02 -2.31 -19.82
N TYR A 266 -14.63 -1.04 -19.80
CA TYR A 266 -14.51 -0.32 -18.53
C TYR A 266 -15.90 -0.14 -17.93
N TRP A 267 -16.00 -0.51 -16.67
CA TRP A 267 -17.17 -0.24 -15.88
C TRP A 267 -16.78 0.14 -14.45
N SER A 268 -17.47 1.13 -13.91
CA SER A 268 -17.33 1.53 -12.51
C SER A 268 -18.59 2.21 -12.00
N PHE A 269 -18.91 1.93 -10.73
CA PHE A 269 -19.90 2.68 -9.96
C PHE A 269 -19.62 4.18 -9.91
N PHE A 270 -18.36 4.58 -10.06
CA PHE A 270 -17.88 5.96 -9.89
C PHE A 270 -17.53 6.62 -11.22
N SER A 271 -17.98 6.04 -12.35
CA SER A 271 -17.68 6.51 -13.71
C SER A 271 -18.03 7.99 -13.95
N SER A 272 -19.04 8.54 -13.28
CA SER A 272 -19.36 9.97 -13.38
C SER A 272 -18.24 10.90 -12.91
N THR A 273 -17.28 10.40 -12.11
CA THR A 273 -16.11 11.16 -11.65
C THR A 273 -15.20 11.59 -12.81
N TRP A 274 -15.17 10.83 -13.91
CA TRP A 274 -14.40 11.18 -15.11
C TRP A 274 -14.80 12.54 -15.70
N ASN A 275 -16.06 12.95 -15.52
CA ASN A 275 -16.57 14.25 -15.99
C ASN A 275 -15.87 15.45 -15.31
N ALA A 276 -15.17 15.23 -14.20
CA ALA A 276 -14.33 16.25 -13.57
C ALA A 276 -12.97 16.39 -14.26
N PHE A 277 -12.46 15.33 -14.90
CA PHE A 277 -11.12 15.32 -15.49
C PHE A 277 -11.13 15.56 -16.99
N THR A 278 -12.18 15.13 -17.69
CA THR A 278 -12.27 15.26 -19.15
C THR A 278 -13.70 15.51 -19.62
N SER A 279 -13.83 16.26 -20.72
CA SER A 279 -15.06 16.39 -21.50
C SER A 279 -15.11 15.41 -22.68
N ASN A 280 -14.06 14.61 -22.87
CA ASN A 280 -13.94 13.63 -23.94
C ASN A 280 -14.37 12.23 -23.46
N GLN A 281 -14.80 11.38 -24.39
CA GLN A 281 -15.05 9.98 -24.09
C GLN A 281 -13.75 9.27 -23.72
N LEU A 282 -13.81 8.34 -22.78
CA LEU A 282 -12.67 7.48 -22.45
C LEU A 282 -12.39 6.56 -23.63
N ILE A 283 -11.11 6.40 -23.98
CA ILE A 283 -10.68 5.45 -25.02
C ILE A 283 -9.95 4.30 -24.35
N HIS A 284 -10.19 3.08 -24.81
CA HIS A 284 -9.41 1.91 -24.42
C HIS A 284 -8.27 1.65 -25.39
N ILE A 285 -7.12 1.17 -24.90
CA ILE A 285 -6.00 0.80 -25.78
C ILE A 285 -6.38 -0.28 -26.82
N LYS A 286 -7.36 -1.15 -26.53
CA LYS A 286 -7.87 -2.15 -27.48
C LYS A 286 -8.50 -1.55 -28.73
N GLU A 287 -8.98 -0.30 -28.68
CA GLU A 287 -9.54 0.40 -29.85
C GLU A 287 -8.47 0.79 -30.87
N PHE A 288 -7.20 0.74 -30.48
CA PHE A 288 -6.06 0.95 -31.35
C PHE A 288 -5.48 -0.35 -31.93
N GLU A 289 -5.98 -1.52 -31.51
CA GLU A 289 -5.51 -2.82 -32.01
C GLU A 289 -5.50 -2.84 -33.55
N GLY A 290 -4.37 -3.24 -34.14
CA GLY A 290 -4.18 -3.21 -35.59
C GLY A 290 -3.74 -1.87 -36.18
N LYS A 291 -3.44 -0.84 -35.36
CA LYS A 291 -2.99 0.48 -35.82
C LYS A 291 -1.69 0.91 -35.17
N ARG A 292 -0.91 1.73 -35.90
CA ARG A 292 0.14 2.58 -35.32
C ARG A 292 -0.42 3.97 -35.07
N VAL A 293 -0.33 4.43 -33.83
CA VAL A 293 -0.91 5.70 -33.38
C VAL A 293 0.21 6.67 -32.98
N CYS A 294 0.19 7.87 -33.54
CA CYS A 294 1.06 8.98 -33.17
C CYS A 294 0.39 9.85 -32.12
N PHE A 295 1.15 10.30 -31.11
CA PHE A 295 0.70 11.20 -30.05
C PHE A 295 1.60 12.43 -30.01
N GLU A 296 1.00 13.62 -30.14
CA GLU A 296 1.75 14.88 -30.05
C GLU A 296 2.18 15.18 -28.61
N ASN A 297 1.27 14.99 -27.64
CA ASN A 297 1.52 15.24 -26.23
C ASN A 297 0.87 14.14 -25.39
N VAL A 298 1.68 13.44 -24.60
CA VAL A 298 1.18 12.36 -23.75
C VAL A 298 1.81 12.36 -22.36
N VAL A 299 1.00 12.05 -21.36
CA VAL A 299 1.40 11.86 -19.97
C VAL A 299 1.10 10.42 -19.58
N PHE A 300 2.09 9.75 -19.00
CA PHE A 300 1.95 8.50 -18.28
C PHE A 300 1.77 8.85 -16.81
N SER A 301 0.55 8.69 -16.29
CA SER A 301 0.16 9.20 -14.97
C SER A 301 0.88 8.49 -13.81
N PHE A 302 0.89 9.09 -12.63
CA PHE A 302 1.14 8.33 -11.40
C PHE A 302 0.10 7.20 -11.25
N LEU A 303 0.50 6.12 -10.59
CA LEU A 303 -0.28 4.88 -10.46
C LEU A 303 -0.65 4.61 -8.98
N ALA A 304 -1.82 4.01 -8.77
CA ALA A 304 -2.42 3.86 -7.44
C ALA A 304 -1.62 2.98 -6.45
N ARG A 305 -0.80 2.04 -6.91
CA ARG A 305 -0.07 1.08 -6.04
C ARG A 305 1.41 1.41 -5.86
N MET A 306 1.85 2.58 -6.32
CA MET A 306 3.24 3.01 -6.26
C MET A 306 3.84 2.87 -4.86
N PHE A 307 5.11 2.47 -4.82
CA PHE A 307 5.88 2.51 -3.58
C PHE A 307 6.10 3.97 -3.16
N PHE A 308 5.72 4.30 -1.92
CA PHE A 308 5.60 5.68 -1.45
C PHE A 308 4.73 6.57 -2.35
N GLY A 309 3.67 5.98 -2.93
CA GLY A 309 2.64 6.71 -3.66
C GLY A 309 1.70 7.48 -2.73
N PHE A 310 0.73 8.18 -3.33
CA PHE A 310 -0.30 8.89 -2.58
C PHE A 310 -1.48 7.98 -2.27
N TYR A 311 -2.06 8.13 -1.06
CA TYR A 311 -3.25 7.41 -0.56
C TYR A 311 -3.06 5.94 -0.18
N TYR A 312 -2.40 5.14 -1.02
CA TYR A 312 -2.08 3.73 -0.76
C TYR A 312 -0.57 3.54 -0.61
N ASN A 313 -0.11 2.74 0.35
CA ASN A 313 1.32 2.57 0.69
C ASN A 313 2.07 3.88 1.02
N MET A 314 1.33 4.95 1.37
CA MET A 314 1.91 6.24 1.72
C MET A 314 2.43 6.21 3.16
N PRO A 315 3.69 6.59 3.42
CA PRO A 315 4.19 6.72 4.78
C PRO A 315 3.64 8.01 5.39
N LEU A 316 2.60 7.87 6.21
CA LEU A 316 1.96 9.01 6.87
C LEU A 316 2.66 9.33 8.18
N VAL A 317 3.24 10.54 8.29
CA VAL A 317 3.89 10.99 9.54
C VAL A 317 2.84 11.03 10.67
N PRO A 318 3.06 10.37 11.82
CA PRO A 318 2.14 10.38 12.94
C PRO A 318 1.86 11.80 13.44
N GLY A 319 0.70 12.02 14.06
CA GLY A 319 0.37 13.27 14.75
C GLY A 319 0.07 14.49 13.89
N CYS A 320 0.25 14.39 12.56
CA CYS A 320 -0.11 15.43 11.60
C CYS A 320 -1.44 15.15 10.89
N THR A 321 -2.13 16.21 10.50
CA THR A 321 -3.44 16.21 9.84
C THR A 321 -3.57 17.39 8.89
N GLN A 322 -4.63 17.34 8.06
CA GLN A 322 -5.12 18.40 7.20
C GLN A 322 -4.17 18.79 6.06
N THR A 323 -4.17 18.00 4.99
CA THR A 323 -3.38 18.33 3.80
C THR A 323 -4.12 19.33 2.91
N SER A 324 -3.37 20.26 2.33
CA SER A 324 -3.90 21.19 1.34
C SER A 324 -4.29 20.43 0.07
N LEU A 325 -3.52 19.42 -0.33
CA LEU A 325 -3.76 18.61 -1.51
C LEU A 325 -5.09 17.86 -1.49
N PHE A 326 -5.44 17.13 -0.42
CA PHE A 326 -6.72 16.42 -0.36
C PHE A 326 -7.91 17.38 -0.29
N ARG A 327 -7.76 18.51 0.40
CA ARG A 327 -8.79 19.56 0.43
C ARG A 327 -9.00 20.15 -0.95
N SER A 328 -7.92 20.49 -1.66
CA SER A 328 -8.00 20.99 -3.04
C SER A 328 -8.58 19.93 -3.99
N PHE A 329 -8.19 18.66 -3.87
CA PHE A 329 -8.78 17.57 -4.65
C PHE A 329 -10.30 17.48 -4.44
N GLN A 330 -10.77 17.56 -3.20
CA GLN A 330 -12.20 17.56 -2.88
C GLN A 330 -12.92 18.75 -3.54
N GLN A 331 -12.40 19.98 -3.37
CA GLN A 331 -12.98 21.18 -3.95
C GLN A 331 -13.03 21.11 -5.48
N TYR A 332 -11.96 20.60 -6.09
CA TYR A 332 -11.85 20.40 -7.53
C TYR A 332 -12.94 19.47 -8.05
N LEU A 333 -13.16 18.32 -7.40
CA LEU A 333 -14.19 17.36 -7.81
C LEU A 333 -15.61 17.90 -7.60
N ILE A 334 -15.93 18.41 -6.41
CA ILE A 334 -17.28 18.93 -6.10
C ILE A 334 -17.66 20.07 -7.05
N HIS A 335 -16.74 21.00 -7.31
CA HIS A 335 -16.95 22.11 -8.26
C HIS A 335 -17.26 21.61 -9.67
N ARG A 336 -16.43 20.72 -10.21
CA ARG A 336 -16.56 20.26 -11.61
C ARG A 336 -17.69 19.27 -11.83
N LEU A 337 -18.06 18.52 -10.80
CA LEU A 337 -19.24 17.66 -10.81
C LEU A 337 -20.53 18.42 -10.48
N ARG A 338 -20.43 19.74 -10.23
CA ARG A 338 -21.56 20.64 -9.93
C ARG A 338 -22.37 20.18 -8.71
N ILE A 339 -21.67 19.69 -7.68
CA ILE A 339 -22.29 19.28 -6.42
C ILE A 339 -22.51 20.55 -5.56
N PRO A 340 -23.75 20.91 -5.22
CA PRO A 340 -24.02 22.12 -4.46
C PRO A 340 -23.65 21.93 -2.99
N GLN A 341 -23.14 23.00 -2.37
CA GLN A 341 -22.97 23.10 -0.93
C GLN A 341 -24.05 24.01 -0.36
N LEU A 342 -24.85 23.49 0.57
CA LEU A 342 -25.92 24.25 1.24
C LEU A 342 -25.41 25.06 2.43
N GLY A 343 -24.11 24.95 2.73
CA GLY A 343 -23.46 25.61 3.85
C GLY A 343 -23.80 24.96 5.19
N PRO A 344 -23.30 25.52 6.29
CA PRO A 344 -23.80 25.21 7.63
C PRO A 344 -25.26 25.67 7.75
N LEU A 345 -26.08 24.87 8.44
CA LEU A 345 -27.46 25.27 8.72
C LEU A 345 -27.47 26.47 9.67
N LYS A 346 -28.42 27.40 9.48
CA LYS A 346 -28.50 28.69 10.23
C LYS A 346 -29.17 28.55 11.61
N SER A 347 -29.45 27.32 12.05
CA SER A 347 -30.19 26.92 13.24
C SER A 347 -29.35 25.92 14.05
N ASN A 348 -29.76 25.55 15.27
CA ASN A 348 -29.21 24.41 16.03
C ASN A 348 -29.47 23.04 15.35
N GLN A 349 -29.56 23.01 14.02
CA GLN A 349 -29.81 21.82 13.23
C GLN A 349 -28.51 21.17 12.80
N ILE A 350 -28.42 19.86 12.97
CA ILE A 350 -27.24 19.05 12.60
C ILE A 350 -27.69 17.94 11.65
N ARG A 351 -27.10 17.88 10.45
CA ARG A 351 -27.38 16.83 9.46
C ARG A 351 -26.55 15.60 9.76
N ILE A 352 -27.22 14.54 10.17
CA ILE A 352 -26.60 13.24 10.41
C ILE A 352 -26.92 12.32 9.24
N THR A 353 -25.91 11.76 8.60
CA THR A 353 -26.11 10.73 7.56
C THR A 353 -25.53 9.41 8.03
N LEU A 354 -26.41 8.42 8.21
CA LEU A 354 -26.07 7.06 8.54
C LEU A 354 -25.98 6.22 7.26
N LEU A 355 -24.76 5.80 6.92
CA LEU A 355 -24.51 4.84 5.87
C LEU A 355 -24.84 3.43 6.37
N ASN A 356 -26.03 2.98 6.01
CA ASN A 356 -26.43 1.59 6.13
C ASN A 356 -25.87 0.77 4.97
N ARG A 357 -25.89 -0.56 5.12
CA ARG A 357 -25.37 -1.50 4.13
C ARG A 357 -26.36 -2.62 3.91
N THR A 358 -26.55 -3.00 2.66
CA THR A 358 -27.29 -4.22 2.25
C THR A 358 -26.36 -5.37 1.84
N THR A 359 -25.07 -5.27 2.19
CA THR A 359 -24.09 -6.33 1.94
C THR A 359 -24.27 -7.51 2.89
N GLN A 360 -23.76 -8.71 2.53
CA GLN A 360 -23.90 -9.92 3.36
C GLN A 360 -23.40 -9.75 4.82
N PHE A 361 -22.39 -8.92 5.03
CA PHE A 361 -21.75 -8.70 6.33
C PHE A 361 -21.62 -7.20 6.65
N ARG A 362 -21.34 -6.89 7.92
CA ARG A 362 -21.23 -5.54 8.49
C ARG A 362 -22.52 -4.72 8.36
N GLN A 363 -23.68 -5.37 8.39
CA GLN A 363 -24.96 -4.70 8.53
C GLN A 363 -25.18 -4.27 9.99
N ILE A 364 -25.94 -3.19 10.18
CA ILE A 364 -26.40 -2.73 11.50
C ILE A 364 -27.81 -3.31 11.71
N LEU A 365 -27.91 -4.35 12.56
CA LEU A 365 -29.13 -5.14 12.75
C LEU A 365 -30.27 -4.34 13.37
N ASN A 366 -29.97 -3.43 14.30
CA ASN A 366 -30.95 -2.61 15.00
C ASN A 366 -30.94 -1.14 14.55
N VAL A 367 -30.65 -0.89 13.27
CA VAL A 367 -30.58 0.46 12.69
C VAL A 367 -31.85 1.29 12.94
N ASN A 368 -33.03 0.69 12.82
CA ASN A 368 -34.31 1.38 13.04
C ASN A 368 -34.45 1.83 14.49
N GLU A 369 -34.05 0.98 15.45
CA GLU A 369 -34.11 1.29 16.88
C GLU A 369 -33.19 2.47 17.23
N ILE A 370 -31.98 2.48 16.68
CA ILE A 370 -31.01 3.58 16.85
C ILE A 370 -31.58 4.87 16.27
N VAL A 371 -32.10 4.84 15.05
CA VAL A 371 -32.64 6.03 14.37
C VAL A 371 -33.87 6.58 15.08
N GLU A 372 -34.79 5.73 15.54
CA GLU A 372 -35.95 6.14 16.35
C GLU A 372 -35.51 6.76 17.68
N HIS A 373 -34.51 6.19 18.34
CA HIS A 373 -33.96 6.74 19.58
C HIS A 373 -33.36 8.13 19.38
N LEU A 374 -32.53 8.30 18.34
CA LEU A 374 -31.93 9.60 18.01
C LEU A 374 -33.00 10.66 17.63
N ARG A 375 -34.06 10.28 16.89
CA ARG A 375 -35.19 11.17 16.57
C ARG A 375 -35.98 11.58 17.82
N ASN A 376 -36.16 10.68 18.76
CA ASN A 376 -36.85 10.97 20.02
C ASN A 376 -36.04 11.94 20.89
N ILE A 377 -34.71 11.78 20.97
CA ILE A 377 -33.85 12.71 21.69
C ILE A 377 -33.85 14.09 21.01
N SER A 378 -33.74 14.10 19.68
CA SER A 378 -33.83 15.33 18.88
C SER A 378 -35.09 16.14 19.15
N SER A 379 -36.24 15.47 19.32
CA SER A 379 -37.53 16.15 19.54
C SER A 379 -37.65 16.77 20.94
N ASN A 380 -36.80 16.34 21.88
CA ASN A 380 -36.85 16.72 23.29
C ASN A 380 -35.63 17.55 23.74
N GLY A 381 -34.64 17.77 22.87
CA GLY A 381 -33.38 18.46 23.17
C GLY A 381 -33.25 19.86 22.56
N ASN A 382 -32.13 20.53 22.83
CA ASN A 382 -31.81 21.88 22.32
C ASN A 382 -31.32 21.90 20.86
N ASN A 383 -31.00 20.74 20.28
CA ASN A 383 -30.52 20.56 18.91
C ASN A 383 -31.49 19.71 18.08
N ASP A 384 -31.71 20.10 16.82
CA ASP A 384 -32.61 19.43 15.88
C ASP A 384 -31.80 18.60 14.87
N TYR A 385 -31.72 17.30 15.11
CA TYR A 385 -30.96 16.34 14.30
C TYR A 385 -31.75 15.89 13.08
N LEU A 386 -31.28 16.28 11.89
CA LEU A 386 -31.82 15.83 10.61
C LEU A 386 -31.14 14.52 10.22
N ILE A 387 -31.76 13.40 10.56
CA ILE A 387 -31.19 12.06 10.36
C ILE A 387 -31.64 11.47 9.02
N ASN A 388 -30.66 11.26 8.14
CA ASN A 388 -30.80 10.60 6.85
C ASN A 388 -30.14 9.21 6.89
N VAL A 389 -30.88 8.16 6.55
CA VAL A 389 -30.32 6.80 6.42
C VAL A 389 -30.19 6.49 4.95
N VAL A 390 -28.98 6.14 4.53
CA VAL A 390 -28.66 5.89 3.11
C VAL A 390 -28.01 4.54 2.94
N ASP A 391 -28.22 3.93 1.77
CA ASP A 391 -27.48 2.77 1.32
C ASP A 391 -26.86 3.10 -0.05
N TYR A 392 -25.56 3.37 -0.06
CA TYR A 392 -24.81 3.77 -1.26
C TYR A 392 -24.48 2.53 -2.11
N ASN A 393 -25.50 2.07 -2.84
CA ASN A 393 -25.44 0.95 -3.76
C ASN A 393 -25.73 1.38 -5.21
N ILE A 394 -25.83 0.43 -6.14
CA ILE A 394 -26.07 0.69 -7.58
C ILE A 394 -27.35 1.48 -7.88
N ASN A 395 -28.33 1.42 -6.98
CA ASN A 395 -29.63 2.07 -7.17
C ASN A 395 -29.58 3.57 -6.83
N MET A 396 -28.49 4.05 -6.22
CA MET A 396 -28.27 5.47 -5.95
C MET A 396 -27.12 5.97 -6.83
N PRO A 397 -27.39 6.80 -7.86
CA PRO A 397 -26.35 7.37 -8.70
C PRO A 397 -25.25 8.06 -7.88
N PHE A 398 -23.99 7.91 -8.28
CA PHE A 398 -22.86 8.43 -7.50
C PHE A 398 -22.92 9.93 -7.25
N ILE A 399 -23.38 10.73 -8.22
CA ILE A 399 -23.62 12.17 -8.06
C ILE A 399 -24.62 12.48 -6.93
N GLN A 400 -25.65 11.64 -6.76
CA GLN A 400 -26.60 11.77 -5.66
C GLN A 400 -25.95 11.41 -4.31
N GLN A 401 -25.11 10.36 -4.28
CA GLN A 401 -24.33 9.99 -3.08
C GLN A 401 -23.44 11.15 -2.63
N LEU A 402 -22.73 11.79 -3.57
CA LEU A 402 -21.90 12.96 -3.31
C LEU A 402 -22.71 14.15 -2.82
N ASN A 403 -23.89 14.43 -3.40
CA ASN A 403 -24.74 15.53 -2.96
C ASN A 403 -25.21 15.37 -1.51
N ILE A 404 -25.56 14.14 -1.10
CA ILE A 404 -25.91 13.84 0.29
C ILE A 404 -24.68 14.00 1.18
N THR A 405 -23.57 13.34 0.83
CA THR A 405 -22.33 13.35 1.60
C THR A 405 -21.79 14.77 1.80
N HIS A 406 -21.74 15.58 0.74
CA HIS A 406 -21.22 16.94 0.81
C HIS A 406 -22.09 17.86 1.67
N ASN A 407 -23.35 17.46 1.92
CA ASN A 407 -24.29 18.16 2.77
C ASN A 407 -24.58 17.37 4.07
N THR A 408 -23.54 16.74 4.63
CA THR A 408 -23.58 16.03 5.92
C THR A 408 -22.67 16.73 6.93
N ASP A 409 -23.14 16.89 8.17
CA ASP A 409 -22.34 17.43 9.29
C ASP A 409 -21.72 16.30 10.13
N ILE A 410 -22.46 15.20 10.34
CA ILE A 410 -21.94 13.95 10.93
C ILE A 410 -22.22 12.79 9.99
N PHE A 411 -21.18 12.23 9.39
CA PHE A 411 -21.28 11.05 8.53
C PHE A 411 -20.86 9.82 9.32
N MET A 412 -21.70 8.80 9.36
CA MET A 412 -21.48 7.65 10.21
C MET A 412 -21.74 6.34 9.46
N GLY A 413 -20.91 5.33 9.71
CA GLY A 413 -21.05 4.04 9.03
C GLY A 413 -20.08 2.98 9.54
N MET A 414 -20.36 1.73 9.17
CA MET A 414 -19.49 0.59 9.45
C MET A 414 -18.23 0.62 8.58
N HIS A 415 -17.11 0.10 9.09
CA HIS A 415 -15.85 -0.02 8.34
C HIS A 415 -16.07 -0.58 6.93
N GLY A 416 -15.49 0.07 5.91
CA GLY A 416 -15.44 -0.42 4.54
C GLY A 416 -15.61 0.68 3.49
N ALA A 417 -15.49 0.31 2.21
CA ALA A 417 -15.26 1.24 1.10
C ALA A 417 -16.23 2.44 1.03
N GLY A 418 -17.46 2.30 1.52
CA GLY A 418 -18.41 3.41 1.59
C GLY A 418 -17.96 4.57 2.47
N LEU A 419 -17.15 4.34 3.51
CA LEU A 419 -16.56 5.41 4.34
C LEU A 419 -15.56 6.28 3.57
N THR A 420 -15.10 5.85 2.38
CA THR A 420 -14.29 6.71 1.48
C THR A 420 -15.04 7.99 1.07
N HIS A 421 -16.37 8.03 1.21
CA HIS A 421 -17.16 9.25 1.08
C HIS A 421 -16.68 10.38 2.01
N LEU A 422 -15.94 10.08 3.08
CA LEU A 422 -15.33 11.08 3.95
C LEU A 422 -14.47 12.11 3.19
N LEU A 423 -13.92 11.74 2.03
CA LEU A 423 -13.19 12.64 1.14
C LEU A 423 -14.04 13.84 0.67
N PHE A 424 -15.35 13.68 0.59
CA PHE A 424 -16.29 14.66 0.02
C PHE A 424 -17.07 15.43 1.07
N LEU A 425 -16.84 15.14 2.36
CA LEU A 425 -17.46 15.87 3.45
C LEU A 425 -17.05 17.36 3.41
N PRO A 426 -17.92 18.26 3.90
CA PRO A 426 -17.53 19.65 4.11
C PRO A 426 -16.46 19.76 5.21
N ASP A 427 -15.71 20.86 5.20
CA ASP A 427 -14.53 21.03 6.08
C ASP A 427 -14.88 21.00 7.58
N TRP A 428 -16.12 21.31 7.96
CA TRP A 428 -16.58 21.29 9.37
C TRP A 428 -17.15 19.93 9.81
N ALA A 429 -17.29 18.97 8.90
CA ALA A 429 -17.93 17.70 9.20
C ALA A 429 -17.06 16.79 10.07
N THR A 430 -17.72 15.82 10.68
CA THR A 430 -17.10 14.76 11.48
C THR A 430 -17.50 13.38 10.94
N ILE A 431 -16.54 12.45 10.93
CA ILE A 431 -16.73 11.05 10.57
C ILE A 431 -16.76 10.17 11.83
N PHE A 432 -17.80 9.35 11.93
CA PHE A 432 -17.95 8.32 12.94
C PHE A 432 -17.85 6.94 12.30
N GLU A 433 -16.72 6.26 12.49
CA GLU A 433 -16.58 4.85 12.13
C GLU A 433 -17.18 3.98 13.25
N ILE A 434 -18.44 3.56 13.05
CA ILE A 434 -19.27 2.86 14.04
C ILE A 434 -18.60 1.58 14.54
N HIS A 435 -17.83 0.90 13.69
CA HIS A 435 -17.03 -0.25 14.10
C HIS A 435 -15.88 -0.40 13.11
N ASN A 436 -14.65 -0.32 13.59
CA ASN A 436 -13.43 -0.33 12.75
C ASN A 436 -12.98 -1.74 12.32
N CYS A 437 -13.53 -2.79 12.94
CA CYS A 437 -13.24 -4.19 12.60
C CYS A 437 -11.74 -4.53 12.70
N GLU A 438 -11.07 -4.02 13.74
CA GLU A 438 -9.64 -4.20 14.03
C GLU A 438 -8.70 -3.50 13.03
N ASP A 439 -9.24 -2.55 12.26
CA ASP A 439 -8.54 -1.82 11.20
C ASP A 439 -8.81 -0.31 11.32
N LYS A 440 -8.43 0.24 12.49
CA LYS A 440 -8.69 1.65 12.87
C LYS A 440 -7.92 2.64 11.98
N ASP A 441 -6.67 2.33 11.65
CA ASP A 441 -5.78 3.28 10.98
C ASP A 441 -6.26 3.61 9.56
N CYS A 442 -6.95 2.69 8.86
CA CYS A 442 -7.34 2.84 7.46
C CYS A 442 -8.17 4.11 7.16
N TYR A 443 -9.30 4.30 7.86
CA TYR A 443 -10.14 5.48 7.66
C TYR A 443 -9.74 6.65 8.57
N GLN A 444 -9.07 6.38 9.69
CA GLN A 444 -8.49 7.42 10.52
C GLN A 444 -7.41 8.20 9.75
N ASP A 445 -6.48 7.52 9.07
CA ASP A 445 -5.44 8.16 8.27
C ASP A 445 -6.03 8.91 7.08
N LEU A 446 -7.07 8.36 6.45
CA LEU A 446 -7.76 9.05 5.38
C LEU A 446 -8.46 10.33 5.85
N ALA A 447 -9.10 10.29 7.03
CA ALA A 447 -9.70 11.45 7.66
C ALA A 447 -8.64 12.50 8.04
N ARG A 448 -7.49 12.07 8.56
CA ARG A 448 -6.32 12.93 8.83
C ARG A 448 -5.82 13.61 7.56
N LEU A 449 -5.71 12.89 6.44
CA LEU A 449 -5.29 13.47 5.16
C LEU A 449 -6.28 14.53 4.67
N ARG A 450 -7.58 14.23 4.74
CA ARG A 450 -8.64 15.16 4.37
C ARG A 450 -8.78 16.34 5.33
N GLY A 451 -8.39 16.16 6.59
CA GLY A 451 -8.54 17.16 7.66
C GLY A 451 -9.95 17.21 8.25
N VAL A 452 -10.72 16.12 8.19
CA VAL A 452 -12.03 16.01 8.86
C VAL A 452 -11.86 15.32 10.20
N LYS A 453 -12.66 15.71 11.19
CA LYS A 453 -12.63 15.10 12.53
C LYS A 453 -13.04 13.64 12.44
N TYR A 454 -12.35 12.75 13.15
CA TYR A 454 -12.63 11.32 13.16
C TYR A 454 -12.76 10.81 14.58
N PHE A 455 -13.76 9.96 14.81
CA PHE A 455 -13.87 9.13 16.01
C PHE A 455 -14.47 7.76 15.66
N THR A 456 -14.32 6.81 16.56
CA THR A 456 -14.79 5.43 16.39
C THR A 456 -15.40 4.92 17.69
N TRP A 457 -16.08 3.79 17.61
CA TRP A 457 -16.70 3.14 18.77
C TRP A 457 -15.63 2.64 19.75
N GLU A 458 -15.80 2.96 21.03
CA GLU A 458 -14.81 2.67 22.06
C GLU A 458 -15.22 1.48 22.93
N ASN A 459 -16.50 1.36 23.27
CA ASN A 459 -17.00 0.34 24.18
C ASN A 459 -17.47 -0.93 23.45
N GLU A 460 -16.53 -1.82 23.13
CA GLU A 460 -16.81 -3.08 22.41
C GLU A 460 -17.87 -3.96 23.10
N GLU A 461 -18.06 -3.88 24.42
CA GLU A 461 -19.11 -4.65 25.14
C GLU A 461 -20.53 -4.25 24.72
N LYS A 462 -20.69 -3.04 24.17
CA LYS A 462 -21.96 -2.48 23.68
C LYS A 462 -22.13 -2.63 22.17
N ALA A 463 -21.22 -3.35 21.51
CA ALA A 463 -21.34 -3.80 20.14
C ALA A 463 -21.59 -5.31 20.13
N TYR A 464 -22.77 -5.72 19.67
CA TYR A 464 -23.26 -7.09 19.77
C TYR A 464 -23.14 -7.79 18.40
N PRO A 465 -22.13 -8.64 18.16
CA PRO A 465 -22.04 -9.38 16.90
C PRO A 465 -23.18 -10.40 16.77
N GLN A 466 -23.69 -10.59 15.55
CA GLN A 466 -24.75 -11.55 15.23
C GLN A 466 -24.26 -13.00 15.45
N ASP A 467 -23.02 -13.24 15.05
CA ASP A 467 -22.32 -14.51 15.12
C ASP A 467 -20.80 -14.24 15.15
N GLU A 468 -20.01 -15.31 15.22
CA GLU A 468 -18.54 -15.20 15.21
C GLU A 468 -17.97 -14.64 13.89
N GLY A 469 -18.78 -14.58 12.82
CA GLY A 469 -18.44 -14.08 11.50
C GLY A 469 -17.41 -14.90 10.77
N LYS A 470 -17.79 -15.80 9.88
CA LYS A 470 -16.82 -16.72 9.25
C LYS A 470 -16.25 -16.16 7.95
N HIS A 471 -14.93 -16.08 7.85
CA HIS A 471 -14.27 -15.70 6.60
C HIS A 471 -14.69 -16.65 5.46
N PRO A 472 -15.15 -16.16 4.29
CA PRO A 472 -15.72 -17.00 3.22
C PRO A 472 -14.78 -18.10 2.72
N THR A 473 -13.47 -17.81 2.71
CA THR A 473 -12.42 -18.74 2.25
C THR A 473 -11.80 -19.58 3.37
N LEU A 474 -11.72 -19.05 4.60
CA LEU A 474 -10.94 -19.66 5.70
C LEU A 474 -11.83 -20.34 6.76
N GLY A 475 -13.12 -20.00 6.80
CA GLY A 475 -14.09 -20.56 7.76
C GLY A 475 -13.90 -20.09 9.20
N THR A 476 -12.91 -19.25 9.48
CA THR A 476 -12.55 -18.78 10.83
C THR A 476 -13.27 -17.48 11.23
N PRO A 477 -13.51 -17.24 12.54
CA PRO A 477 -14.09 -16.01 13.06
C PRO A 477 -13.31 -14.75 12.67
N HIS A 478 -13.99 -13.76 12.10
CA HIS A 478 -13.38 -12.55 11.61
C HIS A 478 -14.41 -11.42 11.60
N LYS A 479 -14.12 -10.33 12.33
CA LYS A 479 -15.06 -9.23 12.61
C LYS A 479 -15.66 -8.55 11.37
N LYS A 480 -14.96 -8.57 10.22
CA LYS A 480 -15.49 -8.05 8.93
C LYS A 480 -16.57 -8.94 8.28
N PHE A 481 -16.78 -10.17 8.75
CA PHE A 481 -17.70 -11.17 8.20
C PHE A 481 -18.84 -11.54 9.15
N THR A 482 -19.23 -10.63 10.05
CA THR A 482 -20.48 -10.71 10.82
C THR A 482 -21.26 -9.39 10.72
N ASN A 483 -22.50 -9.39 11.20
CA ASN A 483 -23.34 -8.21 11.37
C ASN A 483 -23.37 -7.81 12.85
N TYR A 484 -23.77 -6.59 13.15
CA TYR A 484 -23.71 -6.06 14.51
C TYR A 484 -25.02 -5.37 14.89
N ALA A 485 -25.46 -5.54 16.13
CA ALA A 485 -26.35 -4.61 16.80
C ALA A 485 -25.53 -3.72 17.75
N PHE A 486 -26.00 -2.50 18.01
CA PHE A 486 -25.30 -1.57 18.90
C PHE A 486 -26.24 -1.05 19.98
N ASP A 487 -25.70 -0.80 21.17
CA ASP A 487 -26.47 -0.15 22.23
C ASP A 487 -26.88 1.27 21.82
N LYS A 488 -28.19 1.53 21.76
CA LYS A 488 -28.74 2.81 21.30
C LYS A 488 -28.39 3.99 22.22
N HIS A 489 -28.21 3.75 23.52
CA HIS A 489 -27.93 4.81 24.49
C HIS A 489 -26.47 5.25 24.38
N GLU A 490 -25.55 4.30 24.25
CA GLU A 490 -24.15 4.60 23.93
C GLU A 490 -24.02 5.32 22.59
N PHE A 491 -24.75 4.86 21.58
CA PHE A 491 -24.75 5.48 20.26
C PHE A 491 -25.17 6.95 20.32
N ALA A 492 -26.21 7.26 21.11
CA ALA A 492 -26.65 8.64 21.34
C ALA A 492 -25.62 9.45 22.15
N HIS A 493 -25.04 8.86 23.21
CA HIS A 493 -24.04 9.51 24.05
C HIS A 493 -22.79 9.95 23.26
N ILE A 494 -22.29 9.10 22.37
CA ILE A 494 -21.13 9.42 21.51
C ILE A 494 -21.43 10.59 20.57
N ILE A 495 -22.65 10.67 20.03
CA ILE A 495 -23.07 11.71 19.08
C ILE A 495 -23.46 13.02 19.79
N MET A 496 -23.95 12.93 21.03
CA MET A 496 -24.55 14.02 21.79
C MET A 496 -23.91 14.09 23.19
N ALA A 497 -22.61 14.40 23.25
CA ALA A 497 -22.00 14.69 24.55
C ALA A 497 -22.70 15.90 25.18
N ASP A 498 -23.26 15.74 26.39
CA ASP A 498 -24.01 16.79 27.10
C ASP A 498 -23.17 18.07 27.28
N ASP A 499 -23.78 19.22 26.99
CA ASP A 499 -23.18 20.58 26.95
C ASP A 499 -22.79 21.14 28.34
N ASP A 500 -22.86 20.34 29.41
CA ASP A 500 -22.64 20.76 30.81
C ASP A 500 -21.18 20.63 31.29
N SER A 501 -20.20 20.57 30.39
CA SER A 501 -18.77 20.49 30.78
C SER A 501 -17.79 21.29 29.91
N MET A 502 -18.24 22.34 29.22
CA MET A 502 -17.31 23.31 28.61
C MET A 502 -16.98 24.43 29.60
N SER A 503 -16.09 24.15 30.56
CA SER A 503 -15.26 25.20 31.15
C SER A 503 -13.99 25.34 30.31
N ASP A 504 -13.75 26.56 29.84
CA ASP A 504 -12.47 27.04 29.32
C ASP A 504 -11.37 26.86 30.39
N ASP A 505 -10.80 25.64 30.54
CA ASP A 505 -9.43 25.40 31.01
C ASP A 505 -8.95 23.94 30.98
N ASP A 506 -9.57 23.04 30.21
CA ASP A 506 -9.10 21.65 30.11
C ASP A 506 -8.41 21.38 28.76
N GLN A 507 -7.11 21.68 28.71
CA GLN A 507 -6.16 20.85 27.95
C GLN A 507 -6.23 19.43 28.54
N LEU A 508 -7.20 18.64 28.09
CA LEU A 508 -7.23 17.21 28.36
C LEU A 508 -6.11 16.57 27.54
N ASP A 509 -4.98 16.36 28.23
CA ASP A 509 -4.02 15.32 27.94
C ASP A 509 -4.77 14.08 27.44
N ILE A 510 -4.52 13.70 26.19
CA ILE A 510 -4.97 12.42 25.63
C ILE A 510 -4.26 11.32 26.43
N PRO A 511 -4.93 10.54 27.29
CA PRO A 511 -4.33 9.32 27.77
C PRO A 511 -4.52 8.32 26.64
N ASP A 512 -3.42 7.96 25.97
CA ASP A 512 -3.33 6.73 25.20
C ASP A 512 -3.59 5.55 26.13
N ASN A 513 -4.86 5.19 26.29
CA ASN A 513 -5.30 4.07 27.12
C ASN A 513 -5.64 2.84 26.29
N THR A 514 -4.86 2.58 25.23
CA THR A 514 -4.63 1.19 24.84
C THR A 514 -3.72 0.57 25.90
N LYS A 515 -4.21 -0.40 26.68
CA LYS A 515 -3.47 -1.01 27.80
C LYS A 515 -2.10 -1.51 27.34
N HIS A 516 -1.07 -0.70 27.54
CA HIS A 516 0.29 -1.02 27.17
C HIS A 516 0.81 -2.06 28.18
N ILE A 517 1.12 -3.28 27.71
CA ILE A 517 1.92 -4.22 28.51
C ILE A 517 3.34 -3.68 28.47
N SER A 518 3.81 -3.07 29.56
CA SER A 518 5.15 -2.46 29.58
C SER A 518 6.25 -3.53 29.48
N SER A 519 6.08 -4.63 30.22
CA SER A 519 7.02 -5.73 30.23
C SER A 519 6.33 -7.09 30.39
N ILE A 520 6.98 -8.15 29.90
CA ILE A 520 6.62 -9.53 30.22
C ILE A 520 7.70 -10.18 31.08
N ARG A 521 7.29 -11.08 31.97
CA ARG A 521 8.17 -12.08 32.56
C ARG A 521 8.00 -13.40 31.82
N LEU A 522 9.04 -13.82 31.09
CA LEU A 522 9.12 -15.11 30.43
C LEU A 522 10.23 -15.94 31.06
N GLY A 523 9.85 -16.97 31.83
CA GLY A 523 10.81 -17.75 32.62
C GLY A 523 11.49 -16.89 33.70
N GLN A 524 12.81 -16.77 33.63
CA GLN A 524 13.60 -15.95 34.57
C GLN A 524 13.94 -14.54 34.03
N VAL A 525 13.44 -14.18 32.85
CA VAL A 525 13.82 -12.95 32.14
C VAL A 525 12.64 -12.00 32.07
N ASP A 526 12.91 -10.71 32.31
CA ASP A 526 12.00 -9.61 31.95
C ASP A 526 12.35 -9.08 30.57
N ILE A 527 11.33 -8.82 29.77
CA ILE A 527 11.47 -8.32 28.40
C ILE A 527 10.48 -7.18 28.21
N ASP A 528 11.00 -6.02 27.83
CA ASP A 528 10.17 -4.86 27.49
C ASP A 528 9.45 -5.10 26.16
N CYS A 529 8.16 -4.79 26.10
CA CYS A 529 7.35 -4.98 24.91
C CYS A 529 7.50 -3.81 23.95
N TRP A 530 7.45 -4.09 22.65
CA TRP A 530 7.64 -3.08 21.60
C TRP A 530 6.32 -2.60 21.01
N PHE A 531 5.31 -3.47 21.00
CA PHE A 531 4.02 -3.21 20.39
C PHE A 531 2.88 -3.76 21.25
N HIS A 532 1.67 -3.23 21.05
CA HIS A 532 0.45 -3.75 21.66
C HIS A 532 0.15 -5.19 21.22
N SER A 533 -0.33 -6.03 22.15
CA SER A 533 -0.83 -7.39 21.88
C SER A 533 -2.12 -7.66 22.67
N PRO A 534 -3.17 -8.24 22.04
CA PRO A 534 -4.50 -8.36 22.63
C PRO A 534 -4.61 -9.57 23.59
N TYR A 535 -3.95 -9.50 24.74
CA TYR A 535 -4.13 -10.48 25.82
C TYR A 535 -5.52 -10.31 26.49
N ILE A 536 -6.27 -11.40 26.64
CA ILE A 536 -7.63 -11.39 27.20
C ILE A 536 -7.58 -11.66 28.71
N ASP A 537 -8.22 -10.83 29.53
CA ASP A 537 -8.31 -11.08 30.96
C ASP A 537 -9.37 -12.16 31.24
N ALA A 538 -8.95 -13.31 31.77
CA ALA A 538 -9.85 -14.42 32.08
C ALA A 538 -10.29 -14.45 33.54
N GLU A 539 -9.86 -13.50 34.38
CA GLU A 539 -10.16 -13.54 35.82
C GLU A 539 -10.51 -12.17 36.41
N GLU A 540 -11.75 -12.11 36.92
CA GLU A 540 -12.28 -11.18 37.92
C GLU A 540 -12.80 -9.81 37.44
N GLY A 541 -14.12 -9.81 37.20
CA GLY A 541 -15.12 -8.74 37.30
C GLY A 541 -14.79 -7.51 38.17
N SER A 542 -13.76 -6.76 37.78
CA SER A 542 -13.38 -5.48 38.36
C SER A 542 -13.37 -4.41 37.27
N SER A 543 -14.03 -3.30 37.58
CA SER A 543 -14.28 -2.13 36.72
C SER A 543 -13.08 -1.73 35.85
N GLU A 544 -13.34 -1.57 34.56
CA GLU A 544 -12.38 -1.66 33.47
C GLU A 544 -11.55 -0.39 33.19
N LYS A 545 -11.63 0.64 34.03
CA LYS A 545 -11.23 2.00 33.66
C LYS A 545 -9.78 2.43 33.94
N ASP A 546 -8.88 1.60 34.51
CA ASP A 546 -7.64 2.21 35.07
C ASP A 546 -6.38 1.32 35.22
N ARG A 547 -6.09 0.36 34.34
CA ARG A 547 -4.89 -0.49 34.50
C ARG A 547 -4.03 -0.68 33.26
N THR A 548 -2.94 0.08 33.17
CA THR A 548 -1.72 -0.30 32.44
C THR A 548 -1.16 -1.60 33.07
N ILE A 549 -0.85 -2.61 32.26
CA ILE A 549 -0.25 -3.84 32.76
C ILE A 549 1.26 -3.64 32.79
N GLU A 550 1.80 -3.22 33.94
CA GLU A 550 3.25 -3.03 34.10
C GLU A 550 4.03 -4.31 33.79
N LYS A 551 3.48 -5.47 34.20
CA LYS A 551 4.11 -6.78 34.03
C LYS A 551 3.13 -7.91 33.82
N LEU A 552 3.23 -8.62 32.71
CA LEU A 552 2.50 -9.86 32.42
C LEU A 552 3.39 -11.08 32.61
N TYR A 553 2.94 -12.10 33.33
CA TYR A 553 3.72 -13.32 33.60
C TYR A 553 3.35 -14.43 32.63
N ILE A 554 4.32 -14.92 31.86
CA ILE A 554 4.12 -15.94 30.83
C ILE A 554 4.90 -17.20 31.20
N CYS A 555 4.21 -18.34 31.26
CA CYS A 555 4.83 -19.63 31.44
C CYS A 555 5.63 -19.98 30.18
N GLU A 556 6.95 -20.11 30.32
CA GLU A 556 7.83 -20.40 29.18
C GLU A 556 7.53 -21.74 28.48
N GLN A 557 6.87 -22.66 29.19
CA GLN A 557 6.64 -24.02 28.72
C GLN A 557 5.33 -24.19 27.96
N CYS A 558 4.23 -23.60 28.45
CA CYS A 558 2.92 -23.70 27.82
C CYS A 558 2.43 -22.39 27.20
N LEU A 559 3.19 -21.31 27.39
CA LEU A 559 2.89 -19.95 26.92
C LEU A 559 1.62 -19.31 27.53
N ARG A 560 0.97 -20.00 28.48
CA ARG A 560 -0.14 -19.42 29.24
C ARG A 560 0.35 -18.22 30.04
N TYR A 561 -0.47 -17.18 30.05
CA TYR A 561 -0.17 -15.91 30.66
C TYR A 561 -1.04 -15.65 31.90
N PHE A 562 -0.55 -14.81 32.80
CA PHE A 562 -1.14 -14.52 34.10
C PHE A 562 -0.83 -13.07 34.49
N LEU A 563 -1.82 -12.36 35.03
CA LEU A 563 -1.62 -11.02 35.61
C LEU A 563 -1.03 -11.09 37.03
N ASN A 564 -1.37 -12.15 37.77
CA ASN A 564 -0.99 -12.32 39.16
C ASN A 564 0.23 -13.25 39.32
N ASN A 565 1.31 -12.74 39.90
CA ASN A 565 2.54 -13.50 40.18
C ASN A 565 2.28 -14.77 41.02
N ARG A 566 1.34 -14.73 41.98
CA ARG A 566 0.98 -15.89 42.80
C ARG A 566 0.36 -17.01 41.96
N LYS A 567 -0.60 -16.67 41.08
CA LYS A 567 -1.25 -17.63 40.17
C LYS A 567 -0.25 -18.18 39.16
N TYR A 568 0.64 -17.32 38.64
CA TYR A 568 1.79 -17.75 37.83
C TYR A 568 2.67 -18.76 38.56
N ARG A 569 3.11 -18.48 39.80
CA ARG A 569 3.96 -19.39 40.59
C ARG A 569 3.27 -20.72 40.87
N GLN A 570 1.99 -20.68 41.20
CA GLN A 570 1.19 -21.89 41.38
C GLN A 570 1.15 -22.70 40.08
N HIS A 571 0.83 -22.05 38.95
CA HIS A 571 0.85 -22.71 37.66
C HIS A 571 2.22 -23.30 37.31
N THR A 572 3.33 -22.58 37.55
CA THR A 572 4.66 -23.11 37.24
C THR A 572 5.04 -24.34 38.08
N ASN A 573 4.50 -24.47 39.30
CA ASN A 573 4.71 -25.65 40.14
C ASN A 573 3.87 -26.85 39.67
N GLU A 574 2.69 -26.61 39.12
CA GLU A 574 1.74 -27.64 38.67
C GLU A 574 1.90 -28.01 37.17
N CYS A 575 2.48 -27.12 36.37
CA CYS A 575 2.62 -27.30 34.93
C CYS A 575 3.48 -28.52 34.62
N THR A 576 2.92 -29.47 33.88
CA THR A 576 3.60 -30.71 33.47
C THR A 576 4.33 -30.58 32.14
N ARG A 577 4.13 -29.48 31.40
CA ARG A 577 4.76 -29.26 30.09
C ARG A 577 6.24 -28.96 30.23
N ARG A 578 7.05 -29.54 29.34
CA ARG A 578 8.52 -29.37 29.32
C ARG A 578 9.08 -28.98 27.95
N HIS A 579 8.24 -29.01 26.90
CA HIS A 579 8.58 -28.66 25.53
C HIS A 579 7.31 -28.26 24.74
N PRO A 580 7.41 -27.66 23.54
CA PRO A 580 6.26 -27.34 22.69
C PRO A 580 5.39 -28.57 22.37
N PRO A 581 4.06 -28.42 22.25
CA PRO A 581 3.10 -29.50 22.00
C PRO A 581 3.07 -29.89 20.53
N GLY A 582 4.15 -30.51 20.06
CA GLY A 582 4.27 -30.87 18.67
C GLY A 582 5.26 -31.99 18.49
N ARG A 583 5.51 -32.32 17.23
CA ARG A 583 6.50 -33.31 16.86
C ARG A 583 7.86 -32.64 16.77
N LYS A 584 8.87 -33.20 17.44
CA LYS A 584 10.26 -32.77 17.25
C LYS A 584 10.71 -33.18 15.84
N ILE A 585 11.11 -32.21 15.03
CA ILE A 585 11.56 -32.41 13.64
C ILE A 585 13.06 -32.14 13.44
N TYR A 586 13.71 -31.56 14.45
CA TYR A 586 15.14 -31.24 14.42
C TYR A 586 15.73 -31.32 15.83
N GLU A 587 16.96 -31.81 15.94
CA GLU A 587 17.73 -31.90 17.17
C GLU A 587 19.22 -31.70 16.87
N HIS A 588 19.86 -30.72 17.51
CA HIS A 588 21.28 -30.43 17.40
C HIS A 588 22.05 -30.96 18.62
N PRO A 589 23.28 -31.46 18.46
CA PRO A 589 24.11 -31.92 19.58
C PRO A 589 24.31 -30.89 20.71
N ASP A 590 24.33 -29.60 20.37
CA ASP A 590 24.48 -28.50 21.34
C ASP A 590 23.18 -28.19 22.11
N GLY A 591 22.13 -29.00 21.96
CA GLY A 591 20.89 -28.88 22.72
C GLY A 591 19.81 -28.02 22.08
N LEU A 592 19.95 -27.60 20.83
CA LEU A 592 18.87 -26.93 20.09
C LEU A 592 17.89 -27.97 19.53
N SER A 593 16.61 -27.65 19.47
CA SER A 593 15.58 -28.50 18.87
C SER A 593 14.50 -27.66 18.18
N VAL A 594 13.84 -28.22 17.17
CA VAL A 594 12.65 -27.59 16.55
C VAL A 594 11.46 -28.52 16.61
N TYR A 595 10.34 -27.97 17.04
CA TYR A 595 9.06 -28.65 17.11
C TYR A 595 8.10 -28.09 16.04
N GLU A 596 7.53 -28.98 15.24
CA GLU A 596 6.40 -28.69 14.37
C GLU A 596 5.11 -28.85 15.17
N VAL A 597 4.41 -27.75 15.36
CA VAL A 597 3.17 -27.66 16.13
C VAL A 597 2.04 -27.31 15.16
N ASP A 598 1.07 -28.22 15.05
CA ASP A 598 -0.12 -27.98 14.23
C ASP A 598 -1.11 -27.09 15.00
N GLY A 599 -1.48 -25.94 14.41
CA GLY A 599 -2.42 -25.01 15.02
C GLY A 599 -3.81 -25.59 15.27
N THR A 600 -4.25 -26.60 14.51
CA THR A 600 -5.49 -27.34 14.75
C THR A 600 -5.36 -28.25 15.98
N ALA A 601 -4.20 -28.90 16.17
CA ALA A 601 -4.02 -29.86 17.26
C ALA A 601 -3.65 -29.20 18.60
N ALA A 602 -2.99 -28.04 18.57
CA ALA A 602 -2.49 -27.34 19.74
C ALA A 602 -2.91 -25.85 19.78
N GLN A 603 -4.18 -25.59 19.44
CA GLN A 603 -4.76 -24.26 19.26
C GLN A 603 -4.37 -23.27 20.36
N LEU A 604 -4.65 -23.58 21.63
CA LEU A 604 -4.33 -22.68 22.75
C LEU A 604 -2.84 -22.29 22.83
N TYR A 605 -1.93 -23.26 22.60
CA TYR A 605 -0.50 -22.97 22.63
C TYR A 605 -0.10 -22.04 21.48
N CYS A 606 -0.63 -22.28 20.28
CA CYS A 606 -0.34 -21.45 19.12
C CYS A 606 -0.94 -20.05 19.26
N GLN A 607 -2.14 -19.92 19.85
CA GLN A 607 -2.74 -18.61 20.16
C GLN A 607 -1.87 -17.82 21.14
N CYS A 608 -1.45 -18.46 22.24
CA CYS A 608 -0.52 -17.85 23.19
C CYS A 608 0.83 -17.48 22.54
N LEU A 609 1.35 -18.30 21.62
CA LEU A 609 2.56 -18.00 20.86
C LEU A 609 2.36 -16.79 19.94
N CYS A 610 1.22 -16.68 19.27
CA CYS A 610 0.90 -15.53 18.44
C CYS A 610 0.73 -14.22 19.23
N LEU A 611 0.09 -14.28 20.41
CA LEU A 611 0.00 -13.15 21.32
C LEU A 611 1.38 -12.70 21.80
N LEU A 612 2.24 -13.65 22.17
CA LEU A 612 3.63 -13.38 22.53
C LEU A 612 4.40 -12.74 21.36
N ALA A 613 4.19 -13.23 20.14
CA ALA A 613 4.82 -12.69 18.94
C ALA A 613 4.38 -11.26 18.65
N LYS A 614 3.09 -10.96 18.81
CA LYS A 614 2.51 -9.64 18.53
C LYS A 614 3.11 -8.53 19.41
N LEU A 615 3.61 -8.86 20.60
CA LEU A 615 4.36 -7.91 21.46
C LEU A 615 5.65 -7.40 20.82
N PHE A 616 6.21 -8.14 19.84
CA PHE A 616 7.50 -7.85 19.20
C PHE A 616 7.40 -7.74 17.67
N LEU A 617 6.18 -7.85 17.11
CA LEU A 617 5.88 -7.68 15.70
C LEU A 617 4.88 -6.54 15.52
N GLU A 618 5.29 -5.54 14.75
CA GLU A 618 4.47 -4.38 14.41
C GLU A 618 3.19 -4.80 13.68
N ARG A 619 3.35 -5.66 12.66
CA ARG A 619 2.27 -6.17 11.82
C ARG A 619 2.12 -7.68 12.02
N LYS A 620 1.06 -8.08 12.72
CA LYS A 620 0.57 -9.46 12.79
C LYS A 620 -0.93 -9.42 13.01
N THR A 621 -1.68 -9.80 11.99
CA THR A 621 -3.15 -9.71 11.95
C THR A 621 -3.83 -10.99 12.45
N ILE A 622 -3.12 -12.13 12.41
CA ILE A 622 -3.65 -13.43 12.80
C ILE A 622 -2.99 -13.90 14.11
N TYR A 623 -3.76 -13.96 15.19
CA TYR A 623 -3.32 -14.49 16.48
C TYR A 623 -4.30 -15.47 17.16
N PHE A 624 -5.58 -15.46 16.79
CA PHE A 624 -6.57 -16.43 17.28
C PHE A 624 -6.84 -17.58 16.29
N ASP A 625 -6.86 -17.28 14.99
CA ASP A 625 -7.08 -18.23 13.88
C ASP A 625 -5.79 -18.97 13.48
N VAL A 626 -5.36 -19.89 14.34
CA VAL A 626 -4.07 -20.58 14.19
C VAL A 626 -4.16 -21.88 13.38
N GLU A 627 -5.36 -22.40 13.14
CA GLU A 627 -5.66 -23.69 12.49
C GLU A 627 -5.10 -23.81 11.06
N PRO A 628 -5.09 -22.76 10.23
CA PRO A 628 -4.49 -22.82 8.89
C PRO A 628 -2.96 -22.95 8.91
N PHE A 629 -2.32 -22.80 10.08
CA PHE A 629 -0.87 -22.68 10.18
C PHE A 629 -0.21 -23.89 10.85
N LEU A 630 0.98 -24.20 10.36
CA LEU A 630 2.00 -24.96 11.08
C LEU A 630 2.98 -23.98 11.72
N PHE A 631 3.36 -24.25 12.96
CA PHE A 631 4.31 -23.45 13.73
C PHE A 631 5.59 -24.24 13.96
N TYR A 632 6.72 -23.69 13.55
CA TYR A 632 8.05 -24.28 13.72
C TYR A 632 8.77 -23.57 14.85
N VAL A 633 8.69 -24.14 16.05
CA VAL A 633 9.15 -23.52 17.30
C VAL A 633 10.56 -23.99 17.63
N LEU A 634 11.52 -23.06 17.63
CA LEU A 634 12.91 -23.31 18.02
C LEU A 634 13.08 -23.16 19.53
N VAL A 635 13.73 -24.17 20.13
CA VAL A 635 13.98 -24.25 21.56
C VAL A 635 15.43 -24.67 21.87
N GLU A 636 15.89 -24.36 23.08
CA GLU A 636 17.17 -24.76 23.66
C GLU A 636 16.96 -25.59 24.93
N ALA A 637 17.66 -26.70 25.08
CA ALA A 637 17.60 -27.54 26.27
C ALA A 637 18.20 -26.82 27.49
N ASP A 638 17.54 -26.95 28.65
CA ASP A 638 18.07 -26.43 29.90
C ASP A 638 19.40 -27.11 30.27
N LYS A 639 20.35 -26.31 30.81
CA LYS A 639 21.69 -26.79 31.16
C LYS A 639 21.69 -27.84 32.28
N ARG A 640 20.71 -27.80 33.18
CA ARG A 640 20.62 -28.70 34.35
C ARG A 640 19.64 -29.85 34.11
N ASN A 641 18.57 -29.61 33.36
CA ASN A 641 17.57 -30.62 33.03
C ASN A 641 17.30 -30.66 31.52
N LYS A 642 17.99 -31.55 30.80
CA LYS A 642 17.86 -31.68 29.34
C LYS A 642 16.43 -31.95 28.84
N ASN A 643 15.53 -32.42 29.70
CA ASN A 643 14.12 -32.64 29.34
C ASN A 643 13.31 -31.33 29.29
N LEU A 644 13.81 -30.25 29.90
CA LEU A 644 13.20 -28.93 29.88
C LEU A 644 13.74 -28.13 28.68
N GLN A 645 12.85 -27.51 27.92
CA GLN A 645 13.18 -26.78 26.70
C GLN A 645 12.73 -25.32 26.82
N HIS A 646 13.59 -24.39 26.41
CA HIS A 646 13.39 -22.95 26.48
C HIS A 646 13.14 -22.38 25.09
N ILE A 647 12.03 -21.66 24.91
CA ILE A 647 11.71 -21.06 23.61
C ILE A 647 12.73 -19.98 23.23
N ILE A 648 13.14 -19.97 21.96
CA ILE A 648 14.02 -18.95 21.37
C ILE A 648 13.24 -18.08 20.38
N GLY A 649 12.41 -18.72 19.54
CA GLY A 649 11.70 -18.07 18.46
C GLY A 649 10.91 -19.10 17.64
N TYR A 650 10.20 -18.62 16.63
CA TYR A 650 9.46 -19.49 15.73
C TYR A 650 9.28 -18.85 14.36
N PHE A 651 8.85 -19.66 13.38
CA PHE A 651 8.10 -19.15 12.25
C PHE A 651 6.79 -19.92 12.04
N SER A 652 5.81 -19.27 11.41
CA SER A 652 4.58 -19.93 10.96
C SER A 652 4.58 -20.10 9.45
N LYS A 653 3.94 -21.17 8.97
CA LYS A 653 3.74 -21.49 7.56
C LYS A 653 2.28 -21.89 7.34
N GLU A 654 1.63 -21.34 6.32
CA GLU A 654 0.30 -21.80 5.93
C GLU A 654 0.35 -23.23 5.41
N LYS A 655 -0.64 -24.05 5.78
CA LYS A 655 -0.79 -25.41 5.26
C LYS A 655 -1.07 -25.42 3.75
N LEU A 656 -1.79 -24.41 3.27
CA LEU A 656 -2.10 -24.17 1.87
C LEU A 656 -1.85 -22.69 1.58
N SER A 657 -0.93 -22.38 0.67
CA SER A 657 -0.59 -21.01 0.30
C SER A 657 -0.81 -20.83 -1.21
N ASP A 658 -1.63 -19.85 -1.59
CA ASP A 658 -1.97 -19.55 -2.99
C ASP A 658 -0.80 -18.90 -3.76
N GLU A 659 0.16 -18.29 -3.05
CA GLU A 659 1.31 -17.56 -3.63
C GLU A 659 2.67 -18.23 -3.35
N PHE A 660 2.67 -19.51 -2.99
CA PHE A 660 3.88 -20.29 -2.67
C PHE A 660 4.74 -19.70 -1.53
N TYR A 661 4.12 -19.01 -0.57
CA TYR A 661 4.85 -18.51 0.59
C TYR A 661 5.29 -19.67 1.50
N ASN A 662 6.59 -19.73 1.79
CA ASN A 662 7.14 -20.76 2.68
C ASN A 662 7.26 -20.31 4.14
N LEU A 663 6.99 -19.03 4.41
CA LEU A 663 7.03 -18.42 5.73
C LEU A 663 6.06 -17.23 5.78
N ALA A 664 5.17 -17.23 6.78
CA ALA A 664 4.19 -16.17 7.02
C ALA A 664 4.69 -15.16 8.07
N CYS A 665 4.97 -15.61 9.29
CA CYS A 665 5.54 -14.78 10.36
C CYS A 665 6.83 -15.40 10.87
N LEU A 666 7.82 -14.58 11.21
CA LEU A 666 9.06 -14.98 11.90
C LEU A 666 9.32 -14.07 13.09
N MET A 667 9.57 -14.66 14.25
CA MET A 667 9.91 -13.93 15.47
C MET A 667 11.01 -14.66 16.24
N VAL A 668 12.03 -13.91 16.67
CA VAL A 668 13.03 -14.33 17.65
C VAL A 668 12.90 -13.44 18.86
N LEU A 669 12.84 -14.03 20.05
CA LEU A 669 12.67 -13.29 21.31
C LEU A 669 13.76 -12.22 21.45
N PRO A 670 13.43 -10.99 21.88
CA PRO A 670 14.38 -9.88 21.89
C PRO A 670 15.73 -10.19 22.55
N HIS A 671 15.72 -10.81 23.74
CA HIS A 671 16.93 -11.18 24.49
C HIS A 671 17.75 -12.31 23.83
N ARG A 672 17.22 -12.96 22.79
CA ARG A 672 17.90 -13.98 21.97
C ARG A 672 18.28 -13.48 20.59
N GLN A 673 17.89 -12.27 20.19
CA GLN A 673 18.24 -11.73 18.86
C GLN A 673 19.75 -11.53 18.70
N ARG A 674 20.22 -11.40 17.45
CA ARG A 674 21.65 -11.22 17.08
C ARG A 674 22.58 -12.41 17.41
N HIS A 675 22.04 -13.58 17.72
CA HIS A 675 22.80 -14.83 17.93
C HIS A 675 22.68 -15.83 16.76
N GLY A 676 22.21 -15.38 15.59
CA GLY A 676 22.06 -16.22 14.38
C GLY A 676 20.76 -17.03 14.28
N PHE A 677 19.91 -17.05 15.32
CA PHE A 677 18.66 -17.83 15.32
C PHE A 677 17.66 -17.44 14.22
N GLY A 678 17.55 -16.15 13.88
CA GLY A 678 16.67 -15.72 12.78
C GLY A 678 17.12 -16.29 11.43
N ARG A 679 18.43 -16.28 11.17
CA ARG A 679 19.02 -16.90 9.98
C ARG A 679 18.83 -18.41 9.97
N PHE A 680 18.94 -19.06 11.12
CA PHE A 680 18.65 -20.50 11.26
C PHE A 680 17.19 -20.83 10.93
N LEU A 681 16.22 -20.07 11.44
CA LEU A 681 14.79 -20.29 11.16
C LEU A 681 14.47 -20.11 9.67
N ILE A 682 15.07 -19.11 9.00
CA ILE A 682 14.97 -18.95 7.54
C ILE A 682 15.60 -20.13 6.81
N ALA A 683 16.78 -20.60 7.22
CA ALA A 683 17.42 -21.77 6.61
C ALA A 683 16.52 -23.00 6.69
N LEU A 684 15.93 -23.25 7.86
CA LEU A 684 15.01 -24.36 8.07
C LEU A 684 13.77 -24.26 7.17
N SER A 685 13.18 -23.07 6.99
CA SER A 685 12.01 -22.93 6.11
C SER A 685 12.31 -23.33 4.67
N TYR A 686 13.52 -23.04 4.18
CA TYR A 686 13.97 -23.47 2.85
C TYR A 686 14.33 -24.96 2.78
N GLU A 687 14.85 -25.58 3.85
CA GLU A 687 15.02 -27.04 3.88
C GLU A 687 13.68 -27.76 3.74
N LEU A 688 12.63 -27.28 4.42
CA LEU A 688 11.27 -27.81 4.27
C LEU A 688 10.75 -27.63 2.83
N THR A 689 10.96 -26.46 2.23
CA THR A 689 10.60 -26.18 0.84
C THR A 689 11.29 -27.14 -0.15
N LYS A 690 12.58 -27.43 0.06
CA LYS A 690 13.33 -28.39 -0.77
C LYS A 690 12.80 -29.82 -0.62
N LEU A 691 12.44 -30.24 0.59
CA LEU A 691 11.83 -31.55 0.84
C LEU A 691 10.46 -31.68 0.15
N GLU A 692 9.70 -30.59 0.07
CA GLU A 692 8.45 -30.50 -0.69
C GLU A 692 8.65 -30.47 -2.22
N LYS A 693 9.90 -30.42 -2.69
CA LYS A 693 10.28 -30.25 -4.10
C LYS A 693 9.64 -29.02 -4.74
N LYS A 694 9.51 -27.95 -3.94
CA LYS A 694 8.95 -26.66 -4.35
C LYS A 694 10.03 -25.59 -4.29
N THR A 695 9.66 -24.41 -4.75
CA THR A 695 10.37 -23.17 -4.44
C THR A 695 9.43 -22.27 -3.64
N GLY A 696 9.97 -21.27 -2.94
CA GLY A 696 9.15 -20.38 -2.14
C GLY A 696 9.86 -19.08 -1.75
N SER A 697 9.07 -18.15 -1.25
CA SER A 697 9.49 -16.82 -0.78
C SER A 697 8.78 -16.54 0.56
N PRO A 698 9.26 -15.61 1.41
CA PRO A 698 8.46 -15.15 2.54
C PRO A 698 7.25 -14.30 2.10
N GLU A 699 6.21 -14.30 2.95
CA GLU A 699 5.08 -13.40 2.84
C GLU A 699 5.53 -11.93 2.91
N LYS A 700 4.88 -11.07 2.12
CA LYS A 700 5.21 -9.64 1.97
C LYS A 700 4.08 -8.76 2.53
N PRO A 701 4.40 -7.60 3.12
CA PRO A 701 5.73 -6.98 3.24
C PRO A 701 6.56 -7.53 4.41
N LEU A 702 7.89 -7.58 4.23
CA LEU A 702 8.85 -7.92 5.28
C LEU A 702 9.13 -6.74 6.22
N SER A 703 9.38 -7.01 7.50
CA SER A 703 9.95 -6.00 8.42
C SER A 703 11.39 -5.64 8.00
N ALA A 704 11.89 -4.47 8.40
CA ALA A 704 13.26 -4.03 8.08
C ALA A 704 14.31 -5.06 8.53
N LEU A 705 14.16 -5.61 9.75
CA LEU A 705 15.03 -6.67 10.27
C LEU A 705 14.88 -7.98 9.49
N GLY A 706 13.65 -8.33 9.10
CA GLY A 706 13.36 -9.49 8.25
C GLY A 706 14.06 -9.38 6.90
N GLN A 707 13.93 -8.24 6.22
CA GLN A 707 14.52 -7.99 4.90
C GLN A 707 16.06 -8.10 4.94
N MET A 708 16.72 -7.52 5.95
CA MET A 708 18.17 -7.64 6.13
C MET A 708 18.60 -9.09 6.35
N THR A 709 17.85 -9.85 7.16
CA THR A 709 18.17 -11.25 7.47
C THR A 709 18.00 -12.15 6.25
N TYR A 710 16.91 -11.97 5.47
CA TYR A 710 16.67 -12.70 4.22
C TYR A 710 17.75 -12.42 3.17
N LYS A 711 18.10 -11.15 2.95
CA LYS A 711 19.20 -10.78 2.03
C LYS A 711 20.51 -11.46 2.43
N SER A 712 20.87 -11.40 3.71
CA SER A 712 22.08 -12.05 4.21
C SER A 712 22.05 -13.57 4.01
N TYR A 713 20.90 -14.22 4.22
CA TYR A 713 20.74 -15.65 4.00
C TYR A 713 20.88 -16.00 2.51
N TRP A 714 20.13 -15.35 1.63
CA TRP A 714 20.16 -15.62 0.18
C TRP A 714 21.55 -15.42 -0.41
N HIS A 715 22.24 -14.33 -0.04
CA HIS A 715 23.61 -14.08 -0.48
C HIS A 715 24.54 -15.25 -0.15
N SER A 716 24.53 -15.67 1.12
CA SER A 716 25.38 -16.75 1.62
C SER A 716 25.05 -18.09 0.94
N THR A 717 23.76 -18.44 0.85
CA THR A 717 23.30 -19.71 0.26
C THR A 717 23.60 -19.80 -1.23
N ILE A 718 23.36 -18.73 -1.99
CA ILE A 718 23.63 -18.70 -3.44
C ILE A 718 25.14 -18.76 -3.70
N LEU A 719 25.95 -17.97 -2.98
CA LEU A 719 27.41 -18.06 -3.08
C LEU A 719 27.95 -19.44 -2.70
N ALA A 720 27.34 -20.10 -1.71
CA ALA A 720 27.66 -21.46 -1.31
C ALA A 720 27.46 -22.44 -2.46
N LYS A 721 26.26 -22.44 -3.05
CA LYS A 721 25.86 -23.35 -4.12
C LYS A 721 26.61 -23.13 -5.44
N LEU A 722 26.86 -21.88 -5.81
CA LEU A 722 27.64 -21.55 -7.01
C LEU A 722 29.08 -22.08 -6.96
N GLU A 723 29.72 -22.02 -5.79
CA GLU A 723 31.07 -22.56 -5.61
C GLU A 723 31.08 -24.09 -5.63
N GLU A 724 30.03 -24.73 -5.13
CA GLU A 724 29.85 -26.18 -5.24
C GLU A 724 29.79 -26.59 -6.72
N TYR A 725 28.94 -25.93 -7.52
CA TYR A 725 28.89 -26.15 -8.97
C TYR A 725 30.24 -25.92 -9.63
N ARG A 726 30.96 -24.86 -9.24
CA ARG A 726 32.31 -24.59 -9.75
C ARG A 726 33.29 -25.71 -9.42
N ARG A 727 33.30 -26.19 -8.17
CA ARG A 727 34.18 -27.28 -7.71
C ARG A 727 33.89 -28.59 -8.45
N LEU A 728 32.61 -28.85 -8.73
CA LEU A 728 32.13 -30.02 -9.48
C LEU A 728 32.20 -29.85 -11.00
N GLN A 729 32.65 -28.69 -11.50
CA GLN A 729 32.65 -28.33 -12.93
C GLN A 729 31.28 -28.50 -13.60
N MET A 730 30.20 -28.27 -12.84
CA MET A 730 28.83 -28.34 -13.35
C MET A 730 28.43 -26.99 -13.95
N HIS A 731 27.96 -27.03 -15.20
CA HIS A 731 27.28 -25.91 -15.83
C HIS A 731 25.78 -26.06 -15.58
N VAL A 732 25.23 -25.18 -14.75
CA VAL A 732 23.87 -25.32 -14.21
C VAL A 732 23.07 -24.04 -14.50
N PRO A 733 21.86 -24.14 -15.10
CA PRO A 733 21.00 -22.97 -15.32
C PRO A 733 20.46 -22.41 -14.01
N VAL A 734 20.11 -21.12 -13.98
CA VAL A 734 19.57 -20.47 -12.77
C VAL A 734 18.25 -21.08 -12.27
N SER A 735 17.45 -21.66 -13.16
CA SER A 735 16.26 -22.44 -12.77
C SER A 735 16.61 -23.65 -11.89
N GLN A 736 17.73 -24.32 -12.18
CA GLN A 736 18.20 -25.42 -11.35
C GLN A 736 18.83 -24.92 -10.04
N LEU A 737 19.46 -23.73 -10.04
CA LEU A 737 19.90 -23.08 -8.79
C LEU A 737 18.70 -22.76 -7.87
N SER A 738 17.58 -22.31 -8.44
CA SER A 738 16.32 -22.08 -7.70
C SER A 738 15.79 -23.38 -7.10
N LEU A 739 15.73 -24.46 -7.87
CA LEU A 739 15.31 -25.77 -7.38
C LEU A 739 16.25 -26.33 -6.29
N ASP A 740 17.56 -26.22 -6.49
CA ASP A 740 18.57 -26.75 -5.56
C ASP A 740 18.64 -26.00 -4.24
N THR A 741 18.25 -24.72 -4.24
CA THR A 741 18.22 -23.87 -3.03
C THR A 741 16.84 -23.79 -2.39
N GLY A 742 15.78 -24.11 -3.14
CA GLY A 742 14.38 -23.90 -2.74
C GLY A 742 13.94 -22.43 -2.78
N ILE A 743 14.82 -21.51 -3.18
CA ILE A 743 14.53 -20.08 -3.31
C ILE A 743 13.81 -19.85 -4.63
N CYS A 744 12.73 -19.06 -4.64
CA CYS A 744 12.01 -18.77 -5.88
C CYS A 744 12.93 -18.07 -6.90
N LEU A 745 12.59 -18.21 -8.18
CA LEU A 745 13.47 -17.78 -9.27
C LEU A 745 13.75 -16.28 -9.20
N GLU A 746 12.73 -15.49 -8.83
CA GLU A 746 12.81 -14.04 -8.68
C GLU A 746 13.84 -13.64 -7.62
N ASP A 747 13.80 -14.28 -6.44
CA ASP A 747 14.71 -14.00 -5.33
C ASP A 747 16.15 -14.47 -5.65
N VAL A 748 16.31 -15.58 -6.39
CA VAL A 748 17.63 -16.03 -6.88
C VAL A 748 18.23 -15.02 -7.85
N VAL A 749 17.44 -14.58 -8.84
CA VAL A 749 17.88 -13.60 -9.83
C VAL A 749 18.25 -12.28 -9.16
N GLN A 750 17.39 -11.78 -8.27
CA GLN A 750 17.66 -10.55 -7.53
C GLN A 750 18.95 -10.66 -6.71
N THR A 751 19.18 -11.80 -6.04
CA THR A 751 20.41 -12.01 -5.27
C THR A 751 21.65 -12.07 -6.16
N LEU A 752 21.59 -12.71 -7.33
CA LEU A 752 22.71 -12.73 -8.28
C LEU A 752 23.04 -11.33 -8.82
N VAL A 753 22.02 -10.48 -8.99
CA VAL A 753 22.16 -9.06 -9.36
C VAL A 753 22.81 -8.27 -8.21
N ASP A 754 22.31 -8.42 -6.99
CA ASP A 754 22.86 -7.77 -5.79
C ASP A 754 24.35 -8.12 -5.58
N LEU A 755 24.72 -9.38 -5.84
CA LEU A 755 26.09 -9.88 -5.78
C LEU A 755 26.96 -9.49 -7.00
N ARG A 756 26.36 -8.94 -8.06
CA ARG A 756 27.00 -8.67 -9.37
C ARG A 756 27.62 -9.92 -10.00
N LEU A 757 27.01 -11.08 -9.80
CA LEU A 757 27.48 -12.37 -10.33
C LEU A 757 26.72 -12.83 -11.58
N ALA A 758 25.59 -12.21 -11.90
CA ALA A 758 24.85 -12.50 -13.12
C ALA A 758 25.61 -12.06 -14.38
N HIS A 759 25.62 -12.90 -15.40
CA HIS A 759 25.94 -12.56 -16.80
C HIS A 759 25.26 -13.57 -17.72
N THR A 760 25.32 -13.34 -19.02
CA THR A 760 24.51 -14.13 -19.95
C THR A 760 25.32 -14.63 -21.12
N VAL A 761 24.99 -15.84 -21.58
CA VAL A 761 25.71 -16.52 -22.66
C VAL A 761 24.74 -16.88 -23.77
N ASN A 762 24.91 -16.22 -24.93
CA ASN A 762 24.37 -16.57 -26.25
C ASN A 762 22.85 -16.80 -26.38
N ALA A 763 22.40 -17.13 -27.61
CA ALA A 763 21.05 -16.96 -28.16
C ALA A 763 19.88 -17.67 -27.43
N THR A 764 20.18 -18.53 -26.44
CA THR A 764 19.21 -19.23 -25.59
C THR A 764 18.88 -18.50 -24.28
N ASN A 765 19.54 -17.37 -24.01
CA ASN A 765 19.33 -16.48 -22.87
C ASN A 765 19.74 -16.98 -21.48
N GLU A 766 20.22 -18.21 -21.33
CA GLU A 766 20.53 -18.75 -19.99
C GLU A 766 21.46 -17.85 -19.17
N ILE A 767 21.00 -17.44 -17.99
CA ILE A 767 21.81 -16.72 -17.00
C ILE A 767 22.86 -17.69 -16.51
N THR A 768 24.13 -17.28 -16.59
CA THR A 768 25.26 -18.01 -16.01
C THR A 768 25.98 -17.11 -15.01
N PHE A 769 26.74 -17.68 -14.09
CA PHE A 769 27.42 -16.91 -13.05
C PHE A 769 28.89 -16.63 -13.42
N LYS A 770 29.41 -15.42 -13.16
CA LYS A 770 30.80 -15.05 -13.46
C LYS A 770 31.77 -15.80 -12.51
N PRO A 771 32.58 -16.80 -12.98
CA PRO A 771 33.36 -17.64 -12.07
C PRO A 771 34.54 -16.90 -11.40
N HIS A 772 35.03 -15.82 -12.03
CA HIS A 772 36.17 -15.04 -11.56
C HIS A 772 35.82 -14.13 -10.37
N GLU A 773 34.63 -13.51 -10.38
CA GLU A 773 34.14 -12.65 -9.29
C GLU A 773 33.68 -13.44 -8.05
N LEU A 774 33.32 -14.71 -8.24
CA LEU A 774 32.83 -15.59 -7.16
C LEU A 774 33.83 -15.68 -6.00
N ARG A 775 35.13 -15.78 -6.27
CA ARG A 775 36.16 -15.86 -5.23
C ARG A 775 36.24 -14.58 -4.39
N HIS A 776 36.10 -13.42 -5.03
CA HIS A 776 36.16 -12.13 -4.36
C HIS A 776 34.90 -11.93 -3.49
N ARG A 777 33.71 -12.21 -4.02
CA ARG A 777 32.45 -12.15 -3.26
C ARG A 777 32.41 -13.13 -2.10
N ARG A 778 32.94 -14.34 -2.28
CA ARG A 778 33.03 -15.32 -1.20
C ARG A 778 34.02 -14.92 -0.11
N ARG A 779 35.13 -14.26 -0.45
CA ARG A 779 36.04 -13.69 0.55
C ARG A 779 35.35 -12.59 1.38
N GLN A 780 34.59 -11.70 0.73
CA GLN A 780 33.80 -10.67 1.41
C GLN A 780 32.73 -11.29 2.32
N GLN A 781 31.98 -12.29 1.82
CA GLN A 781 30.97 -12.98 2.60
C GLN A 781 31.56 -13.75 3.78
N ASN A 782 32.67 -14.47 3.60
CA ASN A 782 33.35 -15.18 4.69
C ASN A 782 33.88 -14.22 5.77
N GLN A 783 34.25 -12.99 5.40
CA GLN A 783 34.65 -11.95 6.36
C GLN A 783 33.45 -11.43 7.16
N CYS A 784 32.26 -11.34 6.55
CA CYS A 784 31.01 -11.04 7.24
C CYS A 784 30.54 -12.21 8.14
N ASP A 785 30.69 -13.45 7.68
CA ASP A 785 30.28 -14.66 8.39
C ASP A 785 31.20 -14.92 9.60
N ASN A 786 32.51 -14.65 9.50
CA ASN A 786 33.47 -14.82 10.60
C ASN A 786 33.33 -13.80 11.74
N ASN A 787 32.68 -12.65 11.50
CA ASN A 787 32.45 -11.63 12.52
C ASN A 787 31.20 -11.90 13.37
N ASN A 788 30.36 -12.86 12.97
CA ASN A 788 29.17 -13.24 13.71
C ASN A 788 29.38 -14.64 14.31
N ASN A 789 29.31 -14.78 15.63
CA ASN A 789 29.20 -16.09 16.27
C ASN A 789 27.90 -16.75 15.76
N HIS A 790 28.02 -17.62 14.75
CA HIS A 790 26.90 -18.20 14.02
C HIS A 790 26.73 -19.68 14.35
N ILE A 791 25.48 -20.08 14.57
CA ILE A 791 25.04 -21.45 14.34
C ILE A 791 25.22 -21.70 12.85
N ASP A 792 26.14 -22.59 12.50
CA ASP A 792 26.47 -22.88 11.11
C ASP A 792 25.25 -23.51 10.41
N SER A 793 24.73 -22.85 9.38
CA SER A 793 23.65 -23.38 8.55
C SER A 793 24.02 -24.70 7.85
N SER A 794 25.31 -25.02 7.73
CA SER A 794 25.79 -26.30 7.22
C SER A 794 25.60 -27.48 8.19
N SER A 795 25.35 -27.18 9.47
CA SER A 795 24.99 -28.16 10.52
C SER A 795 23.50 -28.48 10.57
N VAL A 796 22.70 -27.96 9.63
CA VAL A 796 21.33 -28.47 9.36
C VAL A 796 21.45 -29.81 8.61
N LEU A 797 22.06 -30.80 9.27
CA LEU A 797 21.86 -32.20 8.93
C LEU A 797 20.45 -32.55 9.40
N ILE A 798 19.56 -32.72 8.42
CA ILE A 798 18.19 -33.19 8.59
C ILE A 798 18.20 -34.43 9.49
N VAL A 799 17.60 -34.32 10.68
CA VAL A 799 17.32 -35.48 11.52
C VAL A 799 16.10 -36.19 10.93
N ASN A 800 16.41 -37.31 10.26
CA ASN A 800 15.54 -38.40 9.85
C ASN A 800 14.53 -38.09 8.72
N GLU A 801 14.97 -38.26 7.46
CA GLU A 801 14.09 -38.20 6.27
C GLU A 801 12.80 -39.02 6.43
N ASP A 802 12.85 -40.14 7.17
CA ASP A 802 11.68 -41.00 7.40
C ASP A 802 10.58 -40.32 8.21
N ILE A 803 10.94 -39.43 9.16
CA ILE A 803 9.99 -38.69 10.01
C ILE A 803 9.32 -37.57 9.20
N LEU A 804 10.04 -36.92 8.30
CA LEU A 804 9.49 -35.87 7.41
C LEU A 804 8.63 -36.48 6.28
N ARG A 805 9.05 -37.60 5.67
CA ARG A 805 8.25 -38.34 4.68
C ARG A 805 6.92 -38.87 5.26
N SER A 806 6.91 -39.30 6.52
CA SER A 806 5.66 -39.75 7.18
C SER A 806 4.69 -38.59 7.46
N ALA A 807 5.18 -37.34 7.50
CA ALA A 807 4.36 -36.15 7.64
C ALA A 807 3.62 -35.84 6.34
N LEU A 808 4.38 -35.81 5.24
CA LEU A 808 3.90 -35.47 3.91
C LEU A 808 2.89 -36.48 3.37
N THR A 809 3.03 -37.77 3.71
CA THR A 809 2.12 -38.84 3.27
C THR A 809 0.72 -38.79 3.91
N ARG A 810 0.51 -38.07 5.02
CA ARG A 810 -0.84 -37.85 5.58
C ARG A 810 -1.60 -36.70 4.91
N HIS A 811 -0.92 -35.85 4.15
CA HIS A 811 -1.52 -34.70 3.48
C HIS A 811 -2.01 -35.01 2.05
N SER A 812 -1.80 -36.24 1.56
CA SER A 812 -2.13 -36.65 0.18
C SER A 812 -3.41 -37.49 0.03
N THR A 813 -4.32 -37.51 1.00
CA THR A 813 -5.67 -38.10 0.81
C THR A 813 -6.63 -37.08 0.20
N GLY A 814 -6.35 -36.72 -1.05
CA GLY A 814 -7.19 -35.90 -1.90
C GLY A 814 -6.65 -36.02 -3.31
N ASN A 815 -7.27 -36.90 -4.12
CA ASN A 815 -6.91 -37.09 -5.52
C ASN A 815 -7.12 -35.79 -6.30
N LEU A 816 -6.08 -34.98 -6.40
CA LEU A 816 -5.90 -33.97 -7.43
C LEU A 816 -4.60 -34.31 -8.14
N SER A 817 -4.74 -34.65 -9.42
CA SER A 817 -3.62 -34.86 -10.34
C SER A 817 -2.67 -33.66 -10.27
N PRO A 818 -1.35 -33.86 -10.27
CA PRO A 818 -0.42 -32.73 -10.35
C PRO A 818 -0.67 -31.98 -11.67
N PRO A 819 -0.80 -30.64 -11.65
CA PRO A 819 -0.80 -29.89 -12.90
C PRO A 819 0.52 -30.13 -13.63
N ASN A 820 0.43 -30.42 -14.93
CA ASN A 820 1.59 -30.64 -15.79
C ASN A 820 2.52 -29.40 -15.75
N ASN A 821 3.68 -29.55 -15.11
CA ASN A 821 4.79 -28.59 -15.09
C ASN A 821 5.52 -28.50 -16.45
N GLN A 822 4.81 -28.37 -17.57
CA GLN A 822 5.43 -28.26 -18.90
C GLN A 822 5.24 -26.91 -19.60
N HIS A 823 4.52 -25.94 -19.01
CA HIS A 823 4.34 -24.62 -19.62
C HIS A 823 4.57 -23.46 -18.64
N LEU A 824 5.75 -23.43 -18.02
CA LEU A 824 6.27 -22.26 -17.28
C LEU A 824 7.75 -22.06 -17.61
N PHE A 825 8.05 -21.90 -18.89
CA PHE A 825 9.35 -21.39 -19.32
C PHE A 825 9.12 -20.48 -20.52
N ASP A 826 8.88 -19.19 -20.24
CA ASP A 826 9.05 -18.15 -21.24
C ASP A 826 10.55 -17.83 -21.33
N PRO A 827 11.23 -18.13 -22.46
CA PRO A 827 12.64 -17.83 -22.65
C PRO A 827 12.95 -16.32 -22.61
N SER A 828 11.96 -15.43 -22.68
CA SER A 828 12.15 -13.97 -22.73
C SER A 828 12.76 -13.36 -21.46
N TYR A 829 12.49 -13.94 -20.28
CA TYR A 829 12.95 -13.47 -18.97
C TYR A 829 14.47 -13.56 -18.80
N LEU A 830 15.04 -14.59 -19.41
CA LEU A 830 16.47 -14.88 -19.42
C LEU A 830 17.25 -13.82 -20.27
N ARG A 831 16.60 -13.16 -21.26
CA ARG A 831 17.24 -12.27 -22.26
C ARG A 831 17.68 -10.92 -21.65
N LEU A 832 16.99 -10.48 -20.60
CA LEU A 832 17.14 -9.18 -19.93
C LEU A 832 18.38 -9.10 -19.02
N ILE A 833 18.85 -10.24 -18.53
CA ILE A 833 20.07 -10.33 -17.70
C ILE A 833 21.33 -10.34 -18.60
N SER A 834 21.11 -10.50 -19.91
CA SER A 834 21.90 -10.07 -21.08
C SER A 834 23.12 -9.17 -20.86
N ARG A 835 22.77 -7.94 -20.52
CA ARG A 835 23.46 -6.74 -20.99
C ARG A 835 23.83 -5.79 -19.86
N ARG A 836 23.94 -6.29 -18.62
CA ARG A 836 24.51 -5.57 -17.46
C ARG A 836 25.84 -6.16 -17.01
#